data_AF-A0A2R8AMU2-F1
#
_entry.id   AF-A0A2R8AMU2-F1
#
_cell.length_a   1.000
_cell.length_b   1.000
_cell.length_c   1.000
_cell.angle_alpha   90.00
_cell.angle_beta   90.00
_cell.angle_gamma   90.00
#
_symmetry.space_group_name_H-M   'P 1'
#
loop_
_entity.id
_entity.type
_entity.pdbx_description
1 polymer ?
#
loop_
_entity_poly.entity_id
_entity_poly.type
_entity_poly.pdbx_seq_one_letter_code
_entity_poly.pdbx_strand_id
1 'polypeptide(L)'
;MRPSQILLVPASLVVGAFLALFAAILSVNAIESYSEDAVHDALTLRGHEWAEVQSDGLQVVLSGSAPSEAMRFRALSIAGGEVDAARVIDNMTIPAAEIVKPPRFSIEVLRNNSGISMIGLIPTQSDRESLVDEVGDIAGKAEVTDLLEVADYPIPANWDTTLEFALYALKQLPRSKISMDANKVSITAVADSAEEQQDWARRLKRKAPRSILLSIDISAPRPVITPFTLRFLIDENGPRFDACSAHNAIGRAKIISAATEAGLEGVTNCIIGLGVPSPDWAEAVEMGINAVSVLGGGSVTFSDADVTLVALDTTPQAEFDVIVGELESNLPDLYSLHSVLPEPVKIDGTGEGEATPEFVATLSPEGQVQLRGRLSDEALRSAAESFARAKFGSSAVYPATRLDPDLPSNWPTRVLAGLEALSLVHSGVIVVQPDIVDIRGRTGDPEVGSEISRLLGEKLGASENFQVNVTYEESLNPTLNLPSPEECAADINAVLAETKITFAPSSANIEASAADTVDKIAEIMRECSDVRMEIAGFTDSQGREEMNLALSQNRAQAVLSALLSRRILTSNLSAVGYGEENPIADNGTEEGREANRRIEFRLLGGVSQDSDEDANEADVASDAGAEATDPEATDAEETPAPTADTPAEDTDVDASAEVEASPETEDAVTEEAPEETPNAPDAVPNSDAEDLPATEPSATDTDPTESVATDAIAPEVTAGDAPDTTATESSEDPADPPYSGPAIFAPDADDVRPAPRPER
;
A
#
# COMPACT_ATOMS: atom_id res chain seq x y z
N MET A 1 48.62 30.97 114.54
CA MET A 1 47.15 30.98 114.36
C MET A 1 46.77 29.74 113.59
N ARG A 2 45.79 28.94 114.05
CA ARG A 2 45.41 27.63 113.50
C ARG A 2 44.70 27.81 112.14
N PRO A 3 45.31 27.48 110.97
CA PRO A 3 44.64 27.65 109.68
C PRO A 3 43.71 26.47 109.31
N SER A 4 43.69 25.41 110.12
CA SER A 4 42.96 24.17 109.82
C SER A 4 41.45 24.25 110.04
N GLN A 5 40.93 25.21 110.81
CA GLN A 5 39.48 25.29 111.09
C GLN A 5 38.69 26.12 110.08
N ILE A 6 39.33 27.00 109.30
CA ILE A 6 38.64 27.89 108.35
C ILE A 6 38.27 27.17 107.03
N LEU A 7 39.01 26.13 106.63
CA LEU A 7 38.75 25.34 105.41
C LEU A 7 37.74 24.19 105.59
N LEU A 8 37.51 23.73 106.83
CA LEU A 8 36.61 22.60 107.09
C LEU A 8 35.14 22.93 106.85
N VAL A 9 34.72 24.16 107.18
CA VAL A 9 33.34 24.63 106.97
C VAL A 9 32.96 24.67 105.47
N PRO A 10 33.71 25.36 104.58
CA PRO A 10 33.38 25.37 103.16
C PRO A 10 33.51 23.98 102.52
N ALA A 11 34.47 23.14 102.94
CA ALA A 11 34.57 21.76 102.46
C ALA A 11 33.33 20.92 102.83
N SER A 12 32.80 21.06 104.05
CA SER A 12 31.58 20.36 104.46
C SER A 12 30.33 20.82 103.70
N LEU A 13 30.23 22.11 103.35
CA LEU A 13 29.15 22.64 102.53
C LEU A 13 29.24 22.16 101.08
N VAL A 14 30.45 22.08 100.52
CA VAL A 14 30.69 21.53 99.18
C VAL A 14 30.32 20.05 99.14
N VAL A 15 30.74 19.25 100.11
CA VAL A 15 30.36 17.83 100.21
C VAL A 15 28.84 17.68 100.39
N GLY A 16 28.21 18.52 101.22
CA GLY A 16 26.75 18.53 101.37
C GLY A 16 26.02 18.89 100.07
N ALA A 17 26.51 19.87 99.31
CA ALA A 17 25.99 20.24 98.00
C ALA A 17 26.17 19.11 96.97
N PHE A 18 27.32 18.44 96.94
CA PHE A 18 27.56 17.27 96.09
C PHE A 18 26.65 16.11 96.45
N LEU A 19 26.47 15.80 97.74
CA LEU A 19 25.57 14.74 98.19
C LEU A 19 24.11 15.07 97.87
N ALA A 20 23.68 16.32 98.04
CA ALA A 20 22.34 16.76 97.68
C ALA A 20 22.11 16.69 96.16
N LEU A 21 23.08 17.14 95.35
CA LEU A 21 23.02 17.04 93.90
C LEU A 21 23.00 15.57 93.45
N PHE A 22 23.85 14.74 94.03
CA PHE A 22 23.89 13.30 93.73
C PHE A 22 22.59 12.60 94.11
N ALA A 23 22.03 12.89 95.29
CA ALA A 23 20.73 12.38 95.71
C ALA A 23 19.59 12.88 94.81
N ALA A 24 19.65 14.13 94.35
CA ALA A 24 18.67 14.67 93.42
C ALA A 24 18.75 13.98 92.06
N ILE A 25 19.94 13.79 91.49
CA ILE A 25 20.15 13.06 90.22
C ILE A 25 19.67 11.62 90.36
N LEU A 26 20.02 10.92 91.44
CA LEU A 26 19.54 9.56 91.68
C LEU A 26 18.01 9.49 91.81
N SER A 27 17.40 10.48 92.45
CA SER A 27 15.94 10.52 92.63
C SER A 27 15.22 10.82 91.32
N VAL A 28 15.72 11.77 90.52
CA VAL A 28 15.17 12.10 89.20
C VAL A 28 15.25 10.88 88.28
N ASN A 29 16.45 10.27 88.15
CA ASN A 29 16.63 9.09 87.32
C ASN A 29 15.75 7.91 87.76
N ALA A 30 15.56 7.71 89.07
CA ALA A 30 14.70 6.65 89.59
C ALA A 30 13.21 6.90 89.32
N ILE A 31 12.77 8.16 89.36
CA ILE A 31 11.38 8.55 89.07
C ILE A 31 11.10 8.44 87.56
N GLU A 32 12.04 8.90 86.73
CA GLU A 32 12.01 8.79 85.27
C GLU A 32 11.92 7.32 84.85
N SER A 33 12.88 6.50 85.28
CA SER A 33 12.89 5.07 84.92
C SER A 33 11.63 4.35 85.39
N TYR A 34 11.15 4.64 86.60
CA TYR A 34 9.92 4.03 87.11
C TYR A 34 8.69 4.45 86.31
N SER A 35 8.58 5.73 85.93
CA SER A 35 7.45 6.24 85.16
C SER A 35 7.46 5.70 83.73
N GLU A 36 8.64 5.61 83.12
CA GLU A 36 8.85 5.04 81.79
C GLU A 36 8.53 3.55 81.76
N ASP A 37 9.11 2.75 82.67
CA ASP A 37 8.88 1.31 82.77
C ASP A 37 7.38 1.00 83.02
N ALA A 38 6.73 1.73 83.94
CA ALA A 38 5.32 1.51 84.26
C ALA A 38 4.40 1.79 83.06
N VAL A 39 4.62 2.89 82.35
CA VAL A 39 3.82 3.25 81.16
C VAL A 39 4.13 2.31 80.00
N HIS A 40 5.40 1.96 79.78
CA HIS A 40 5.82 1.03 78.74
C HIS A 40 5.20 -0.35 78.95
N ASP A 41 5.30 -0.91 80.16
CA ASP A 41 4.69 -2.20 80.51
C ASP A 41 3.17 -2.17 80.33
N ALA A 42 2.52 -1.08 80.76
CA ALA A 42 1.07 -0.92 80.65
C ALA A 42 0.57 -0.85 79.20
N LEU A 43 1.35 -0.24 78.30
CA LEU A 43 1.07 -0.17 76.87
C LEU A 43 1.31 -1.52 76.20
N THR A 44 2.46 -2.15 76.46
CA THR A 44 2.83 -3.47 75.92
C THR A 44 1.82 -4.55 76.31
N LEU A 45 1.44 -4.62 77.60
CA LEU A 45 0.44 -5.59 78.08
C LEU A 45 -0.93 -5.46 77.40
N ARG A 46 -1.25 -4.28 76.86
CA ARG A 46 -2.51 -4.00 76.17
C ARG A 46 -2.37 -3.97 74.65
N GLY A 47 -1.23 -4.41 74.11
CA GLY A 47 -0.99 -4.52 72.66
C GLY A 47 -0.70 -3.19 71.97
N HIS A 48 -0.16 -2.21 72.69
CA HIS A 48 0.23 -0.89 72.16
C HIS A 48 1.75 -0.75 71.99
N GLU A 49 2.43 -1.83 71.58
CA GLU A 49 3.90 -1.87 71.40
C GLU A 49 4.45 -0.89 70.36
N TRP A 50 3.59 -0.37 69.48
CA TRP A 50 3.92 0.66 68.50
C TRP A 50 4.11 2.06 69.12
N ALA A 51 3.71 2.25 70.38
CA ALA A 51 3.87 3.50 71.11
C ALA A 51 5.17 3.47 71.93
N GLU A 52 6.08 4.35 71.58
CA GLU A 52 7.33 4.57 72.31
C GLU A 52 7.11 5.54 73.47
N VAL A 53 7.79 5.29 74.59
CA VAL A 53 7.66 6.06 75.83
C VAL A 53 9.02 6.65 76.16
N GLN A 54 9.07 7.94 76.45
CA GLN A 54 10.25 8.62 76.97
C GLN A 54 9.86 9.48 78.17
N SER A 55 10.69 9.51 79.21
CA SER A 55 10.48 10.35 80.38
C SER A 55 11.47 11.52 80.44
N ASP A 56 10.99 12.71 80.82
CA ASP A 56 11.80 13.90 81.12
C ASP A 56 11.30 14.53 82.43
N GLY A 57 12.01 14.27 83.52
CA GLY A 57 11.65 14.60 84.89
C GLY A 57 10.34 13.97 85.32
N LEU A 58 9.26 14.76 85.24
CA LEU A 58 7.91 14.30 85.53
C LEU A 58 7.07 14.09 84.26
N GLN A 59 7.49 14.59 83.10
CA GLN A 59 6.71 14.47 81.88
C GLN A 59 6.97 13.11 81.21
N VAL A 60 5.95 12.56 80.58
CA VAL A 60 6.03 11.34 79.77
C VAL A 60 5.61 11.69 78.37
N VAL A 61 6.52 11.55 77.41
CA VAL A 61 6.26 11.79 76.00
C VAL A 61 5.96 10.45 75.33
N LEU A 62 4.81 10.36 74.68
CA LEU A 62 4.45 9.22 73.85
C LEU A 62 4.72 9.57 72.38
N SER A 63 5.52 8.75 71.70
CA SER A 63 5.81 8.87 70.26
C SER A 63 5.47 7.57 69.53
N GLY A 64 5.51 7.60 68.19
CA GLY A 64 5.20 6.43 67.36
C GLY A 64 4.07 6.67 66.37
N SER A 65 3.73 5.64 65.59
CA SER A 65 2.70 5.69 64.54
C SER A 65 1.50 4.84 64.97
N ALA A 66 0.41 5.51 65.35
CA ALA A 66 -0.81 4.87 65.81
C ALA A 66 -1.62 4.32 64.61
N PRO A 67 -2.00 3.02 64.60
CA PRO A 67 -2.74 2.43 63.48
C PRO A 67 -4.10 3.08 63.17
N SER A 68 -4.70 3.75 64.16
CA SER A 68 -5.92 4.54 64.00
C SER A 68 -6.01 5.60 65.10
N GLU A 69 -6.86 6.60 64.88
CA GLU A 69 -7.13 7.64 65.87
C GLU A 69 -7.66 7.05 67.19
N ALA A 70 -8.53 6.03 67.12
CA ALA A 70 -9.02 5.33 68.30
C ALA A 70 -7.91 4.64 69.10
N MET A 71 -6.90 4.07 68.43
CA MET A 71 -5.76 3.43 69.08
C MET A 71 -4.80 4.44 69.72
N ARG A 72 -4.62 5.61 69.09
CA ARG A 72 -3.88 6.76 69.66
C ARG A 72 -4.50 7.24 70.97
N PHE A 73 -5.82 7.45 70.97
CA PHE A 73 -6.55 7.86 72.18
C PHE A 73 -6.51 6.80 73.29
N ARG A 74 -6.58 5.50 72.93
CA ARG A 74 -6.43 4.41 73.92
C ARG A 74 -5.04 4.40 74.54
N ALA A 75 -3.97 4.59 73.77
CA ALA A 75 -2.61 4.66 74.29
C ALA A 75 -2.43 5.83 75.27
N LEU A 76 -2.96 7.02 74.94
CA LEU A 76 -2.97 8.16 75.87
C LEU A 76 -3.73 7.86 77.17
N SER A 77 -4.89 7.22 77.06
CA SER A 77 -5.70 6.88 78.22
C SER A 77 -5.04 5.83 79.12
N ILE A 78 -4.26 4.90 78.54
CA ILE A 78 -3.50 3.89 79.29
C ILE A 78 -2.35 4.57 80.04
N ALA A 79 -1.57 5.41 79.36
CA ALA A 79 -0.48 6.16 79.99
C ALA A 79 -0.99 7.08 81.11
N GLY A 80 -2.11 7.77 80.91
CA GLY A 80 -2.78 8.60 81.92
C GLY A 80 -3.38 7.83 83.10
N GLY A 81 -3.41 6.49 83.04
CA GLY A 81 -3.76 5.63 84.16
C GLY A 81 -2.58 5.30 85.08
N GLU A 82 -1.36 5.32 84.54
CA GLU A 82 -0.12 5.02 85.29
C GLU A 82 0.55 6.29 85.82
N VAL A 83 0.45 7.41 85.08
CA VAL A 83 0.91 8.75 85.49
C VAL A 83 -0.19 9.78 85.33
N ASP A 84 -0.10 10.92 86.03
CA ASP A 84 -1.11 12.00 85.89
C ASP A 84 -1.23 12.43 84.42
N ALA A 85 -2.45 12.42 83.89
CA ALA A 85 -2.73 12.74 82.49
C ALA A 85 -2.22 14.14 82.06
N ALA A 86 -2.10 15.10 82.97
CA ALA A 86 -1.54 16.42 82.67
C ALA A 86 -0.03 16.38 82.38
N ARG A 87 0.65 15.27 82.70
CA ARG A 87 2.09 15.04 82.48
C ARG A 87 2.36 14.26 81.20
N VAL A 88 1.33 13.72 80.54
CA VAL A 88 1.48 12.94 79.30
C VAL A 88 1.46 13.88 78.09
N ILE A 89 2.52 13.86 77.30
CA ILE A 89 2.66 14.64 76.07
C ILE A 89 2.46 13.70 74.89
N ASP A 90 1.49 14.03 74.05
CA ASP A 90 1.17 13.28 72.85
C ASP A 90 1.98 13.78 71.65
N ASN A 91 2.94 12.96 71.22
CA ASN A 91 3.73 13.17 70.02
C ASN A 91 3.55 12.01 69.02
N MET A 92 2.44 11.28 69.13
CA MET A 92 2.11 10.16 68.25
C MET A 92 1.48 10.67 66.95
N THR A 93 1.86 10.05 65.84
CA THR A 93 1.33 10.34 64.49
C THR A 93 0.34 9.26 64.05
N ILE A 94 -0.52 9.56 63.08
CA ILE A 94 -1.40 8.58 62.43
C ILE A 94 -0.94 8.49 60.98
N PRO A 95 -0.63 7.30 60.44
CA PRO A 95 -0.27 7.17 59.04
C PRO A 95 -1.47 7.60 58.18
N ALA A 96 -1.21 8.41 57.15
CA ALA A 96 -2.25 8.84 56.21
C ALA A 96 -2.88 7.61 55.55
N ALA A 97 -4.21 7.59 55.41
CA ALA A 97 -4.91 6.51 54.74
C ALA A 97 -4.35 6.33 53.31
N GLU A 98 -4.00 5.09 52.94
CA GLU A 98 -3.57 4.79 51.58
C GLU A 98 -4.69 5.17 50.60
N ILE A 99 -4.37 6.06 49.67
CA ILE A 99 -5.30 6.44 48.59
C ILE A 99 -5.48 5.20 47.72
N VAL A 100 -6.71 4.66 47.68
CA VAL A 100 -7.08 3.57 46.79
C VAL A 100 -6.78 4.01 45.36
N LYS A 101 -5.86 3.31 44.69
CA LYS A 101 -5.55 3.59 43.29
C LYS A 101 -6.81 3.29 42.46
N PRO A 102 -7.23 4.21 41.57
CA PRO A 102 -8.40 3.96 40.73
C PRO A 102 -8.18 2.70 39.88
N PRO A 103 -9.24 1.92 39.63
CA PRO A 103 -9.18 0.80 38.72
C PRO A 103 -8.82 1.27 37.32
N ARG A 104 -8.25 0.38 36.51
CA ARG A 104 -8.01 0.65 35.09
C ARG A 104 -9.30 0.37 34.33
N PHE A 105 -9.84 1.38 33.68
CA PHE A 105 -10.93 1.18 32.72
C PHE A 105 -10.39 0.50 31.47
N SER A 106 -11.09 -0.52 31.02
CA SER A 106 -10.73 -1.30 29.83
C SER A 106 -11.94 -2.05 29.31
N ILE A 107 -12.06 -2.15 27.99
CA ILE A 107 -13.10 -2.92 27.31
C ILE A 107 -12.44 -3.91 26.36
N GLU A 108 -12.94 -5.12 26.33
CA GLU A 108 -12.64 -6.11 25.30
C GLU A 108 -13.93 -6.44 24.54
N VAL A 109 -13.85 -6.33 23.21
CA VAL A 109 -14.94 -6.63 22.29
C VAL A 109 -14.53 -7.79 21.40
N LEU A 110 -15.35 -8.84 21.38
CA LEU A 110 -15.19 -10.02 20.55
C LEU A 110 -16.30 -10.02 19.49
N ARG A 111 -15.93 -10.02 18.21
CA ARG A 111 -16.87 -10.11 17.08
C ARG A 111 -16.56 -11.33 16.23
N ASN A 112 -17.58 -12.13 15.97
CA ASN A 112 -17.54 -13.28 15.08
C ASN A 112 -18.85 -13.40 14.29
N ASN A 113 -19.02 -14.48 13.53
CA ASN A 113 -20.21 -14.68 12.70
C ASN A 113 -21.52 -14.88 13.49
N SER A 114 -21.45 -15.19 14.79
CA SER A 114 -22.62 -15.44 15.64
C SER A 114 -23.09 -14.17 16.37
N GLY A 115 -22.20 -13.21 16.63
CA GLY A 115 -22.53 -12.06 17.44
C GLY A 115 -21.33 -11.21 17.87
N ILE A 116 -21.62 -10.23 18.72
CA ILE A 116 -20.66 -9.36 19.39
C ILE A 116 -20.78 -9.55 20.91
N SER A 117 -19.65 -9.76 21.60
CA SER A 117 -19.60 -9.79 23.06
C SER A 117 -18.69 -8.69 23.58
N MET A 118 -19.15 -7.94 24.58
CA MET A 118 -18.41 -6.86 25.23
C MET A 118 -18.18 -7.19 26.70
N ILE A 119 -16.95 -7.07 27.16
CA ILE A 119 -16.54 -7.41 28.53
C ILE A 119 -15.59 -6.32 29.03
N GLY A 120 -15.80 -5.80 30.23
CA GLY A 120 -14.88 -4.81 30.77
C GLY A 120 -15.46 -3.89 31.84
N LEU A 121 -14.67 -2.89 32.21
CA LEU A 121 -15.02 -1.87 33.18
C LEU A 121 -15.01 -0.50 32.51
N ILE A 122 -16.11 0.24 32.60
CA ILE A 122 -16.29 1.57 32.02
C ILE A 122 -16.60 2.64 33.09
N PRO A 123 -16.24 3.91 32.86
CA PRO A 123 -16.63 5.00 33.75
C PRO A 123 -18.15 5.20 33.77
N THR A 124 -18.73 5.57 34.93
CA THR A 124 -20.17 5.88 35.07
C THR A 124 -20.68 7.00 34.16
N GLN A 125 -19.79 7.93 33.81
CA GLN A 125 -20.10 9.02 32.89
C GLN A 125 -20.09 8.59 31.41
N SER A 126 -19.62 7.37 31.10
CA SER A 126 -19.79 6.79 29.77
C SER A 126 -21.23 6.31 29.62
N ASP A 127 -21.88 6.68 28.53
CA ASP A 127 -23.24 6.24 28.24
C ASP A 127 -23.24 4.77 27.77
N ARG A 128 -23.47 3.85 28.71
CA ARG A 128 -23.53 2.41 28.43
C ARG A 128 -24.68 2.07 27.48
N GLU A 129 -25.82 2.72 27.61
CA GLU A 129 -27.02 2.42 26.82
C GLU A 129 -26.76 2.80 25.37
N SER A 130 -26.26 4.02 25.13
CA SER A 130 -25.85 4.45 23.79
C SER A 130 -24.73 3.57 23.19
N LEU A 131 -23.78 3.09 24.00
CA LEU A 131 -22.73 2.18 23.53
C LEU A 131 -23.32 0.82 23.09
N VAL A 132 -24.25 0.26 23.86
CA VAL A 132 -24.91 -1.01 23.51
C VAL A 132 -25.75 -0.86 22.24
N ASP A 133 -26.44 0.28 22.08
CA ASP A 133 -27.23 0.57 20.88
C ASP A 133 -26.34 0.70 19.63
N GLU A 134 -25.24 1.45 19.71
CA GLU A 134 -24.31 1.61 18.58
C GLU A 134 -23.66 0.27 18.19
N VAL A 135 -23.33 -0.57 19.18
CA VAL A 135 -22.83 -1.92 18.91
C VAL A 135 -23.92 -2.84 18.35
N GLY A 136 -25.18 -2.64 18.77
CA GLY A 136 -26.37 -3.27 18.18
C GLY A 136 -26.50 -2.95 16.69
N ASP A 137 -26.36 -1.69 16.32
CA ASP A 137 -26.38 -1.25 14.92
C ASP A 137 -25.25 -1.89 14.09
N ILE A 138 -24.07 -2.05 14.69
CA ILE A 138 -22.93 -2.73 14.05
C ILE A 138 -23.17 -4.24 13.90
N ALA A 139 -23.83 -4.88 14.86
CA ALA A 139 -24.17 -6.31 14.84
C ALA A 139 -25.31 -6.63 13.86
N GLY A 140 -26.21 -5.68 13.61
CA GLY A 140 -27.37 -5.82 12.74
C GLY A 140 -28.36 -6.86 13.28
N LYS A 141 -28.34 -8.08 12.75
CA LYS A 141 -29.21 -9.19 13.19
C LYS A 141 -28.51 -10.17 14.15
N ALA A 142 -27.20 -10.02 14.35
CA ALA A 142 -26.43 -10.92 15.19
C ALA A 142 -26.64 -10.61 16.68
N GLU A 143 -26.43 -11.59 17.55
CA GLU A 143 -26.65 -11.43 19.00
C GLU A 143 -25.59 -10.50 19.62
N VAL A 144 -26.00 -9.63 20.54
CA VAL A 144 -25.09 -8.78 21.32
C VAL A 144 -25.13 -9.20 22.78
N THR A 145 -23.99 -9.63 23.31
CA THR A 145 -23.81 -10.02 24.72
C THR A 145 -23.07 -8.92 25.47
N ASP A 146 -23.75 -8.24 26.39
CA ASP A 146 -23.17 -7.18 27.22
C ASP A 146 -22.81 -7.70 28.63
N LEU A 147 -21.50 -7.72 28.92
CA LEU A 147 -20.91 -8.06 30.22
C LEU A 147 -20.06 -6.89 30.74
N LEU A 148 -20.45 -5.65 30.46
CA LEU A 148 -19.79 -4.43 30.94
C LEU A 148 -20.22 -4.09 32.37
N GLU A 149 -19.24 -3.75 33.20
CA GLU A 149 -19.42 -3.19 34.54
C GLU A 149 -19.10 -1.69 34.56
N VAL A 150 -19.68 -0.97 35.51
CA VAL A 150 -19.55 0.49 35.63
C VAL A 150 -18.90 0.85 36.97
N ALA A 151 -17.96 1.81 36.96
CA ALA A 151 -17.35 2.34 38.19
C ALA A 151 -17.23 3.88 38.21
N ASP A 152 -17.47 4.46 39.39
CA ASP A 152 -17.47 5.90 39.63
C ASP A 152 -16.06 6.40 40.02
N TYR A 153 -15.22 6.60 39.00
CA TYR A 153 -13.88 7.20 39.12
C TYR A 153 -13.66 8.25 38.01
N PRO A 154 -12.68 9.16 38.16
CA PRO A 154 -12.36 10.16 37.14
C PRO A 154 -12.06 9.52 35.77
N ILE A 155 -12.66 10.06 34.71
CA ILE A 155 -12.47 9.59 33.33
C ILE A 155 -11.03 9.89 32.88
N PRO A 156 -10.29 8.89 32.35
CA PRO A 156 -9.00 9.14 31.72
C PRO A 156 -9.11 10.03 30.48
N ALA A 157 -8.14 10.93 30.26
CA ALA A 157 -8.22 11.97 29.22
C ALA A 157 -8.47 11.48 27.78
N ASN A 158 -8.02 10.27 27.44
CA ASN A 158 -8.08 9.70 26.09
C ASN A 158 -9.17 8.62 25.95
N TRP A 159 -10.01 8.43 26.97
CA TRP A 159 -11.01 7.35 27.02
C TRP A 159 -11.99 7.42 25.84
N ASP A 160 -12.66 8.56 25.65
CA ASP A 160 -13.68 8.72 24.62
C ASP A 160 -13.09 8.59 23.21
N THR A 161 -11.92 9.21 22.98
CA THR A 161 -11.15 9.09 21.72
C THR A 161 -10.80 7.63 21.40
N THR A 162 -10.44 6.86 22.42
CA THR A 162 -10.11 5.44 22.27
C THR A 162 -11.36 4.63 21.97
N LEU A 163 -12.47 4.93 22.64
CA LEU A 163 -13.76 4.27 22.44
C LEU A 163 -14.30 4.49 21.02
N GLU A 164 -14.27 5.73 20.54
CA GLU A 164 -14.68 6.08 19.17
C GLU A 164 -13.85 5.33 18.12
N PHE A 165 -12.53 5.26 18.31
CA PHE A 165 -11.67 4.51 17.39
C PHE A 165 -11.91 2.99 17.47
N ALA A 166 -12.17 2.44 18.66
CA ALA A 166 -12.48 1.03 18.84
C ALA A 166 -13.80 0.65 18.15
N LEU A 167 -14.83 1.49 18.24
CA LEU A 167 -16.11 1.30 17.54
C LEU A 167 -15.97 1.42 16.02
N TYR A 168 -15.17 2.38 15.54
CA TYR A 168 -14.80 2.45 14.12
C TYR A 168 -14.12 1.15 13.65
N ALA A 169 -13.14 0.65 14.40
CA ALA A 169 -12.46 -0.60 14.08
C ALA A 169 -13.42 -1.81 14.11
N LEU A 170 -14.30 -1.88 15.10
CA LEU A 170 -15.31 -2.92 15.23
C LEU A 170 -16.22 -2.98 14.00
N LYS A 171 -16.64 -1.82 13.48
CA LYS A 171 -17.49 -1.71 12.29
C LYS A 171 -16.82 -2.28 11.04
N GLN A 172 -15.50 -2.10 10.90
CA GLN A 172 -14.73 -2.55 9.73
C GLN A 172 -14.34 -4.03 9.78
N LEU A 173 -14.25 -4.62 10.97
CA LEU A 173 -13.61 -5.93 11.17
C LEU A 173 -14.62 -7.02 11.60
N PRO A 174 -15.16 -7.82 10.67
CA PRO A 174 -16.23 -8.80 10.94
C PRO A 174 -15.80 -9.99 11.81
N ARG A 175 -14.50 -10.30 11.88
CA ARG A 175 -13.94 -11.33 12.76
C ARG A 175 -12.75 -10.74 13.52
N SER A 176 -13.01 -10.26 14.73
CA SER A 176 -12.01 -9.51 15.48
C SER A 176 -12.14 -9.65 17.00
N LYS A 177 -11.00 -9.43 17.65
CA LYS A 177 -10.87 -9.15 19.07
C LYS A 177 -10.24 -7.77 19.23
N ILE A 178 -10.96 -6.85 19.86
CA ILE A 178 -10.53 -5.48 20.09
C ILE A 178 -10.45 -5.26 21.59
N SER A 179 -9.24 -5.05 22.12
CA SER A 179 -9.03 -4.71 23.53
C SER A 179 -8.57 -3.26 23.61
N MET A 180 -9.22 -2.45 24.44
CA MET A 180 -8.90 -1.05 24.63
C MET A 180 -8.75 -0.67 26.11
N ASP A 181 -7.82 0.24 26.37
CA ASP A 181 -7.72 1.03 27.59
C ASP A 181 -7.56 2.51 27.20
N ALA A 182 -7.54 3.41 28.19
CA ALA A 182 -7.46 4.85 27.94
C ALA A 182 -6.39 5.30 26.93
N ASN A 183 -5.25 4.61 26.80
CA ASN A 183 -4.15 5.04 25.94
C ASN A 183 -3.75 4.02 24.88
N LYS A 184 -4.42 2.87 24.80
CA LYS A 184 -4.01 1.79 23.90
C LYS A 184 -5.23 1.08 23.30
N VAL A 185 -5.15 0.81 22.00
CA VAL A 185 -6.06 -0.10 21.30
C VAL A 185 -5.26 -1.23 20.68
N SER A 186 -5.64 -2.46 21.01
CA SER A 186 -5.07 -3.69 20.46
C SER A 186 -6.13 -4.40 19.64
N ILE A 187 -5.82 -4.65 18.38
CA ILE A 187 -6.72 -5.28 17.41
C ILE A 187 -6.09 -6.57 16.92
N THR A 188 -6.80 -7.68 17.09
CA THR A 188 -6.51 -8.96 16.45
C THR A 188 -7.65 -9.31 15.50
N ALA A 189 -7.37 -9.58 14.23
CA ALA A 189 -8.43 -9.89 13.24
C ALA A 189 -8.01 -10.94 12.21
N VAL A 190 -9.02 -11.51 11.54
CA VAL A 190 -8.84 -12.48 10.45
C VAL A 190 -9.51 -11.95 9.18
N ALA A 191 -8.69 -11.68 8.17
CA ALA A 191 -9.12 -11.30 6.81
C ALA A 191 -9.35 -12.54 5.94
N ASP A 192 -10.20 -12.40 4.92
CA ASP A 192 -10.45 -13.42 3.91
C ASP A 192 -9.37 -13.45 2.82
N SER A 193 -8.66 -12.34 2.59
CA SER A 193 -7.57 -12.26 1.62
C SER A 193 -6.39 -11.39 2.10
N ALA A 194 -5.25 -11.49 1.41
CA ALA A 194 -4.09 -10.65 1.67
C ALA A 194 -4.33 -9.18 1.30
N GLU A 195 -5.12 -8.92 0.26
CA GLU A 195 -5.54 -7.57 -0.15
C GLU A 195 -6.39 -6.92 0.95
N GLU A 196 -7.40 -7.65 1.44
CA GLU A 196 -8.27 -7.17 2.51
C GLU A 196 -7.48 -6.90 3.81
N GLN A 197 -6.52 -7.76 4.16
CA GLN A 197 -5.61 -7.56 5.28
C GLN A 197 -4.83 -6.24 5.15
N GLN A 198 -4.26 -5.95 3.98
CA GLN A 198 -3.51 -4.73 3.73
C GLN A 198 -4.41 -3.49 3.79
N ASP A 199 -5.61 -3.58 3.22
CA ASP A 199 -6.57 -2.49 3.20
C ASP A 199 -7.09 -2.15 4.59
N TRP A 200 -7.42 -3.14 5.41
CA TRP A 200 -7.79 -2.94 6.80
C TRP A 200 -6.64 -2.32 7.59
N ALA A 201 -5.43 -2.87 7.48
CA ALA A 201 -4.26 -2.33 8.19
C ALA A 201 -3.99 -0.87 7.80
N ARG A 202 -4.10 -0.53 6.51
CA ARG A 202 -3.90 0.84 6.00
C ARG A 202 -4.99 1.79 6.50
N ARG A 203 -6.27 1.39 6.39
CA ARG A 203 -7.42 2.19 6.86
C ARG A 203 -7.36 2.47 8.36
N LEU A 204 -7.06 1.45 9.17
CA LEU A 204 -6.95 1.57 10.63
C LEU A 204 -5.79 2.49 11.02
N LYS A 205 -4.61 2.32 10.42
CA LYS A 205 -3.44 3.19 10.67
C LYS A 205 -3.71 4.66 10.30
N ARG A 206 -4.43 4.90 9.19
CA ARG A 206 -4.77 6.26 8.74
C ARG A 206 -5.79 6.95 9.64
N LYS A 207 -6.76 6.21 10.18
CA LYS A 207 -7.80 6.75 11.06
C LYS A 207 -7.35 6.87 12.53
N ALA A 208 -6.29 6.15 12.91
CA ALA A 208 -5.78 6.13 14.28
C ALA A 208 -5.40 7.53 14.81
N PRO A 209 -5.98 7.97 15.95
CA PRO A 209 -5.57 9.19 16.63
C PRO A 209 -4.11 9.13 17.09
N ARG A 210 -3.39 10.25 17.03
CA ARG A 210 -1.98 10.33 17.48
C ARG A 210 -1.80 10.17 19.00
N SER A 211 -2.87 10.30 19.77
CA SER A 211 -2.87 10.24 21.24
C SER A 211 -2.91 8.81 21.80
N ILE A 212 -3.12 7.79 20.97
CA ILE A 212 -3.26 6.39 21.40
C ILE A 212 -2.16 5.50 20.82
N LEU A 213 -1.78 4.47 21.57
CA LEU A 213 -0.90 3.41 21.13
C LEU A 213 -1.72 2.34 20.40
N LEU A 214 -1.50 2.20 19.09
CA LEU A 214 -2.20 1.22 18.27
C LEU A 214 -1.33 -0.02 18.03
N SER A 215 -1.86 -1.19 18.38
CA SER A 215 -1.30 -2.50 18.04
C SER A 215 -2.27 -3.22 17.11
N ILE A 216 -1.82 -3.61 15.93
CA ILE A 216 -2.63 -4.32 14.92
C ILE A 216 -1.96 -5.64 14.58
N ASP A 217 -2.72 -6.73 14.67
CA ASP A 217 -2.35 -8.07 14.22
C ASP A 217 -3.48 -8.67 13.37
N ILE A 218 -3.33 -8.64 12.05
CA ILE A 218 -4.34 -9.16 11.11
C ILE A 218 -3.71 -10.31 10.34
N SER A 219 -4.37 -11.46 10.35
CA SER A 219 -3.96 -12.65 9.60
C SER A 219 -4.78 -12.80 8.32
N ALA A 220 -4.17 -13.35 7.26
CA ALA A 220 -4.85 -13.70 6.01
C ALA A 220 -4.44 -15.13 5.58
N PRO A 221 -5.34 -15.90 4.94
CA PRO A 221 -5.00 -17.18 4.36
C PRO A 221 -3.98 -17.02 3.20
N ARG A 222 -3.11 -18.02 3.04
CA ARG A 222 -2.10 -18.02 1.97
C ARG A 222 -2.78 -18.25 0.61
N PRO A 223 -2.37 -17.54 -0.46
CA PRO A 223 -2.94 -17.75 -1.79
C PRO A 223 -2.61 -19.17 -2.28
N VAL A 224 -3.58 -19.81 -2.93
CA VAL A 224 -3.37 -21.09 -3.62
C VAL A 224 -2.96 -20.76 -5.06
N ILE A 225 -1.80 -21.27 -5.50
CA ILE A 225 -1.23 -21.04 -6.82
C ILE A 225 -1.41 -22.34 -7.62
N THR A 226 -2.18 -22.29 -8.70
CA THR A 226 -2.41 -23.41 -9.62
C THR A 226 -2.51 -22.91 -11.06
N PRO A 227 -1.66 -23.37 -11.99
CA PRO A 227 -0.50 -24.25 -11.78
C PRO A 227 0.61 -23.56 -10.98
N PHE A 228 1.42 -24.34 -10.27
CA PHE A 228 2.57 -23.82 -9.53
C PHE A 228 3.73 -23.59 -10.50
N THR A 229 3.92 -22.35 -10.94
CA THR A 229 4.83 -22.03 -12.05
C THR A 229 6.04 -21.21 -11.66
N LEU A 230 7.15 -21.44 -12.36
CA LEU A 230 8.32 -20.59 -12.37
C LEU A 230 8.97 -20.61 -13.75
N ARG A 231 9.37 -19.44 -14.26
CA ARG A 231 10.08 -19.31 -15.53
C ARG A 231 11.22 -18.33 -15.38
N PHE A 232 12.43 -18.82 -15.64
CA PHE A 232 13.67 -18.07 -15.60
C PHE A 232 14.35 -18.13 -16.97
N LEU A 233 14.90 -17.02 -17.43
CA LEU A 233 15.57 -16.93 -18.71
C LEU A 233 16.77 -16.00 -18.66
N ILE A 234 17.73 -16.26 -19.53
CA ILE A 234 18.91 -15.43 -19.80
C ILE A 234 18.92 -15.16 -21.30
N ASP A 235 18.74 -13.89 -21.68
CA ASP A 235 18.86 -13.41 -23.05
C ASP A 235 19.82 -12.21 -23.13
N GLU A 236 19.79 -11.47 -24.24
CA GLU A 236 20.65 -10.29 -24.46
C GLU A 236 20.46 -9.18 -23.42
N ASN A 237 19.28 -9.09 -22.79
CA ASN A 237 18.98 -8.11 -21.74
C ASN A 237 19.37 -8.62 -20.34
N GLY A 238 19.89 -9.84 -20.25
CA GLY A 238 20.33 -10.46 -19.02
C GLY A 238 19.29 -11.37 -18.35
N PRO A 239 19.67 -11.98 -17.21
CA PRO A 239 18.83 -12.88 -16.44
C PRO A 239 17.59 -12.18 -15.87
N ARG A 240 16.42 -12.83 -15.97
CA ARG A 240 15.16 -12.38 -15.34
C ARG A 240 14.18 -13.51 -15.06
N PHE A 241 13.17 -13.22 -14.25
CA PHE A 241 12.00 -14.08 -14.04
C PHE A 241 10.80 -13.54 -14.81
N ASP A 242 10.18 -14.37 -15.64
CA ASP A 242 8.85 -14.08 -16.21
C ASP A 242 7.74 -14.53 -15.24
N ALA A 243 8.01 -15.54 -14.43
CA ALA A 243 7.12 -16.01 -13.36
C ALA A 243 7.96 -16.59 -12.20
N CYS A 244 7.57 -16.33 -10.94
CA CYS A 244 8.25 -16.93 -9.79
C CYS A 244 7.31 -17.24 -8.62
N SER A 245 7.23 -18.52 -8.25
CA SER A 245 6.46 -19.03 -7.12
C SER A 245 7.35 -19.79 -6.12
N ALA A 246 7.06 -19.65 -4.82
CA ALA A 246 7.78 -20.32 -3.74
C ALA A 246 6.84 -20.87 -2.66
N HIS A 247 7.19 -22.03 -2.09
CA HIS A 247 6.34 -22.70 -1.11
C HIS A 247 6.46 -22.14 0.32
N ASN A 248 7.56 -21.44 0.62
CA ASN A 248 7.79 -20.70 1.88
C ASN A 248 8.96 -19.71 1.72
N ALA A 249 9.29 -19.00 2.81
CA ALA A 249 10.35 -18.00 2.82
C ALA A 249 11.76 -18.59 2.59
N ILE A 250 12.02 -19.82 3.05
CA ILE A 250 13.32 -20.49 2.89
C ILE A 250 13.54 -20.84 1.43
N GLY A 251 12.55 -21.49 0.80
CA GLY A 251 12.60 -21.84 -0.63
C GLY A 251 12.73 -20.60 -1.52
N ARG A 252 12.02 -19.51 -1.18
CA ARG A 252 12.16 -18.23 -1.89
C ARG A 252 13.59 -17.71 -1.86
N ALA A 253 14.21 -17.67 -0.67
CA ALA A 253 15.57 -17.16 -0.52
C ALA A 253 16.57 -17.97 -1.36
N LYS A 254 16.37 -19.30 -1.42
CA LYS A 254 17.20 -20.21 -2.23
C LYS A 254 17.07 -19.94 -3.73
N ILE A 255 15.85 -19.82 -4.25
CA ILE A 255 15.57 -19.51 -5.66
C ILE A 255 16.20 -18.17 -6.06
N ILE A 256 16.04 -17.14 -5.22
CA ILE A 256 16.62 -15.81 -5.47
C ILE A 256 18.15 -15.88 -5.47
N SER A 257 18.76 -16.61 -4.52
CA SER A 257 20.22 -16.79 -4.48
C SER A 257 20.75 -17.41 -5.78
N ALA A 258 20.12 -18.48 -6.26
CA ALA A 258 20.50 -19.13 -7.52
C ALA A 258 20.40 -18.17 -8.71
N ALA A 259 19.34 -17.35 -8.77
CA ALA A 259 19.17 -16.37 -9.84
C ALA A 259 20.21 -15.23 -9.76
N THR A 260 20.53 -14.75 -8.55
CA THR A 260 21.60 -13.75 -8.36
C THR A 260 22.97 -14.31 -8.72
N GLU A 261 23.26 -15.57 -8.41
CA GLU A 261 24.48 -16.26 -8.87
C GLU A 261 24.54 -16.41 -10.39
N ALA A 262 23.37 -16.56 -11.04
CA ALA A 262 23.23 -16.53 -12.50
C ALA A 262 23.29 -15.11 -13.11
N GLY A 263 23.46 -14.06 -12.30
CA GLY A 263 23.67 -12.68 -12.73
C GLY A 263 22.46 -11.74 -12.60
N LEU A 264 21.37 -12.16 -11.94
CA LEU A 264 20.18 -11.33 -11.77
C LEU A 264 20.48 -10.09 -10.90
N GLU A 265 20.21 -8.90 -11.44
CA GLU A 265 20.32 -7.62 -10.74
C GLU A 265 18.94 -7.10 -10.32
N GLY A 266 18.82 -6.52 -9.11
CA GLY A 266 17.60 -5.89 -8.60
C GLY A 266 16.76 -6.73 -7.62
N VAL A 267 15.64 -6.16 -7.16
CA VAL A 267 14.72 -6.80 -6.21
C VAL A 267 13.61 -7.51 -6.99
N THR A 268 13.63 -8.84 -6.98
CA THR A 268 12.55 -9.68 -7.54
C THR A 268 11.72 -10.27 -6.43
N ASN A 269 10.39 -10.32 -6.63
CA ASN A 269 9.47 -10.81 -5.63
C ASN A 269 8.82 -12.11 -6.09
N CYS A 270 9.28 -13.24 -5.56
CA CYS A 270 8.59 -14.52 -5.76
C CYS A 270 7.41 -14.65 -4.78
N ILE A 271 6.24 -14.97 -5.30
CA ILE A 271 5.00 -15.08 -4.52
C ILE A 271 5.07 -16.35 -3.66
N ILE A 272 4.71 -16.23 -2.37
CA ILE A 272 4.67 -17.38 -1.46
C ILE A 272 3.23 -17.91 -1.36
N GLY A 273 2.99 -19.10 -1.90
CA GLY A 273 1.64 -19.69 -1.99
C GLY A 273 1.58 -21.17 -1.63
N LEU A 274 0.36 -21.68 -1.52
CA LEU A 274 0.04 -23.12 -1.43
C LEU A 274 -0.10 -23.69 -2.86
N GLY A 275 -0.03 -25.02 -3.02
CA GLY A 275 -0.11 -25.67 -4.34
C GLY A 275 1.23 -26.22 -4.86
N VAL A 276 2.28 -26.24 -4.03
CA VAL A 276 3.58 -26.78 -4.42
C VAL A 276 3.49 -28.28 -4.75
N PRO A 277 4.06 -28.75 -5.87
CA PRO A 277 4.00 -30.15 -6.30
C PRO A 277 4.89 -31.07 -5.44
N SER A 278 5.99 -30.55 -4.91
CA SER A 278 6.97 -31.30 -4.09
C SER A 278 7.62 -30.39 -3.04
N PRO A 279 8.01 -30.92 -1.85
CA PRO A 279 8.85 -30.18 -0.92
C PRO A 279 10.21 -29.75 -1.54
N ASP A 280 10.71 -30.49 -2.54
CA ASP A 280 12.00 -30.26 -3.19
C ASP A 280 11.92 -29.21 -4.33
N TRP A 281 10.84 -28.43 -4.40
CA TRP A 281 10.63 -27.42 -5.44
C TRP A 281 11.78 -26.43 -5.57
N ALA A 282 12.28 -25.91 -4.44
CA ALA A 282 13.33 -24.90 -4.46
C ALA A 282 14.66 -25.47 -4.94
N GLU A 283 14.95 -26.73 -4.59
CA GLU A 283 16.10 -27.52 -5.04
C GLU A 283 16.03 -27.75 -6.56
N ALA A 284 14.89 -28.22 -7.08
CA ALA A 284 14.71 -28.50 -8.49
C ALA A 284 14.85 -27.21 -9.34
N VAL A 285 14.24 -26.12 -8.88
CA VAL A 285 14.36 -24.80 -9.53
C VAL A 285 15.80 -24.29 -9.54
N GLU A 286 16.52 -24.40 -8.42
CA GLU A 286 17.94 -24.03 -8.35
C GLU A 286 18.77 -24.80 -9.38
N MET A 287 18.56 -26.11 -9.53
CA MET A 287 19.24 -26.92 -10.55
C MET A 287 18.92 -26.43 -11.97
N GLY A 288 17.65 -26.09 -12.25
CA GLY A 288 17.23 -25.56 -13.54
C GLY A 288 17.86 -24.20 -13.86
N ILE A 289 17.88 -23.27 -12.90
CA ILE A 289 18.51 -21.95 -13.06
C ILE A 289 20.01 -22.12 -13.32
N ASN A 290 20.68 -22.99 -12.58
CA ASN A 290 22.09 -23.30 -12.78
C ASN A 290 22.35 -23.89 -14.18
N ALA A 291 21.47 -24.75 -14.69
CA ALA A 291 21.60 -25.30 -16.04
C ALA A 291 21.54 -24.20 -17.12
N VAL A 292 20.61 -23.25 -17.01
CA VAL A 292 20.52 -22.10 -17.93
C VAL A 292 21.74 -21.17 -17.81
N SER A 293 22.24 -20.96 -16.57
CA SER A 293 23.44 -20.17 -16.33
C SER A 293 24.68 -20.78 -16.97
N VAL A 294 24.86 -22.11 -16.86
CA VAL A 294 25.98 -22.84 -17.47
C VAL A 294 25.88 -22.86 -19.00
N LEU A 295 24.66 -22.96 -19.56
CA LEU A 295 24.42 -22.83 -21.00
C LEU A 295 24.77 -21.43 -21.55
N GLY A 296 24.87 -20.42 -20.68
CA GLY A 296 25.15 -19.04 -21.07
C GLY A 296 23.96 -18.32 -21.73
N GLY A 297 22.77 -18.92 -21.69
CA GLY A 297 21.57 -18.40 -22.33
C GLY A 297 20.45 -19.44 -22.46
N GLY A 298 19.23 -18.97 -22.73
CA GLY A 298 18.05 -19.82 -22.88
C GLY A 298 17.03 -19.63 -21.76
N SER A 299 16.16 -20.61 -21.56
CA SER A 299 15.12 -20.55 -20.53
C SER A 299 14.84 -21.89 -19.88
N VAL A 300 14.41 -21.83 -18.61
CA VAL A 300 13.86 -22.98 -17.88
C VAL A 300 12.48 -22.61 -17.35
N THR A 301 11.51 -23.47 -17.59
CA THR A 301 10.13 -23.32 -17.12
C THR A 301 9.72 -24.54 -16.30
N PHE A 302 9.25 -24.30 -15.09
CA PHE A 302 8.59 -25.26 -14.23
C PHE A 302 7.09 -24.96 -14.23
N SER A 303 6.29 -25.98 -14.47
CA SER A 303 4.84 -25.98 -14.29
C SER A 303 4.47 -27.24 -13.53
N ASP A 304 4.22 -27.12 -12.24
CA ASP A 304 4.07 -28.25 -11.33
C ASP A 304 5.27 -29.22 -11.42
N ALA A 305 5.06 -30.46 -11.89
CA ALA A 305 6.13 -31.45 -12.03
C ALA A 305 6.84 -31.40 -13.39
N ASP A 306 6.32 -30.65 -14.36
CA ASP A 306 6.87 -30.57 -15.70
C ASP A 306 7.94 -29.49 -15.78
N VAL A 307 9.12 -29.86 -16.28
CA VAL A 307 10.28 -28.98 -16.46
C VAL A 307 10.59 -28.88 -17.94
N THR A 308 10.66 -27.67 -18.49
CA THR A 308 11.06 -27.44 -19.88
C THR A 308 12.33 -26.60 -19.91
N LEU A 309 13.40 -27.14 -20.49
CA LEU A 309 14.67 -26.44 -20.72
C LEU A 309 14.83 -26.15 -22.22
N VAL A 310 14.96 -24.89 -22.58
CA VAL A 310 15.18 -24.44 -23.96
C VAL A 310 16.53 -23.73 -24.03
N ALA A 311 17.46 -24.28 -24.82
CA ALA A 311 18.76 -23.68 -25.06
C ALA A 311 18.73 -22.67 -26.22
N LEU A 312 19.81 -21.91 -26.40
CA LEU A 312 19.99 -21.07 -27.59
C LEU A 312 20.23 -21.93 -28.84
N ASP A 313 19.81 -21.47 -30.00
CA ASP A 313 20.07 -22.11 -31.31
C ASP A 313 21.56 -22.16 -31.67
N THR A 314 22.37 -21.31 -31.03
CA THR A 314 23.83 -21.25 -31.15
C THR A 314 24.55 -22.21 -30.20
N THR A 315 23.84 -22.87 -29.27
CA THR A 315 24.45 -23.79 -28.30
C THR A 315 25.00 -25.04 -29.01
N PRO A 316 26.28 -25.41 -28.81
CA PRO A 316 26.83 -26.65 -29.35
C PRO A 316 26.07 -27.87 -28.83
N GLN A 317 25.65 -28.77 -29.74
CA GLN A 317 24.89 -29.97 -29.37
C GLN A 317 25.56 -30.82 -28.28
N ALA A 318 26.89 -30.97 -28.34
CA ALA A 318 27.63 -31.75 -27.34
C ALA A 318 27.61 -31.12 -25.94
N GLU A 319 27.53 -29.80 -25.85
CA GLU A 319 27.42 -29.08 -24.57
C GLU A 319 26.00 -29.19 -24.01
N PHE A 320 25.00 -29.02 -24.88
CA PHE A 320 23.60 -29.23 -24.54
C PHE A 320 23.33 -30.64 -23.99
N ASP A 321 23.80 -31.69 -24.68
CA ASP A 321 23.61 -33.09 -24.27
C ASP A 321 24.19 -33.37 -22.87
N VAL A 322 25.34 -32.75 -22.53
CA VAL A 322 25.97 -32.91 -21.21
C VAL A 322 25.14 -32.25 -20.13
N ILE A 323 24.68 -31.02 -20.35
CA ILE A 323 23.93 -30.24 -19.36
C ILE A 323 22.54 -30.85 -19.14
N VAL A 324 21.86 -31.29 -20.20
CA VAL A 324 20.59 -32.00 -20.10
C VAL A 324 20.76 -33.30 -19.31
N GLY A 325 21.79 -34.10 -19.60
CA GLY A 325 22.03 -35.35 -18.89
C GLY A 325 22.35 -35.15 -17.40
N GLU A 326 23.09 -34.08 -17.06
CA GLU A 326 23.37 -33.73 -15.67
C GLU A 326 22.12 -33.24 -14.94
N LEU A 327 21.30 -32.39 -15.58
CA LEU A 327 20.05 -31.90 -15.01
C LEU A 327 19.06 -33.05 -14.81
N GLU A 328 18.86 -33.91 -15.81
CA GLU A 328 17.96 -35.06 -15.73
C GLU A 328 18.38 -36.04 -14.63
N SER A 329 19.69 -36.27 -14.45
CA SER A 329 20.19 -37.16 -13.41
C SER A 329 20.11 -36.60 -11.98
N ASN A 330 20.05 -35.27 -11.83
CA ASN A 330 20.05 -34.61 -10.52
C ASN A 330 18.65 -34.16 -10.09
N LEU A 331 17.72 -33.98 -11.03
CA LEU A 331 16.34 -33.65 -10.71
C LEU A 331 15.68 -34.76 -9.87
N PRO A 332 14.86 -34.41 -8.85
CA PRO A 332 14.10 -35.40 -8.09
C PRO A 332 13.13 -36.20 -8.98
N ASP A 333 12.90 -37.48 -8.64
CA ASP A 333 12.10 -38.44 -9.42
C ASP A 333 10.70 -37.97 -9.86
N LEU A 334 10.10 -37.01 -9.15
CA LEU A 334 8.78 -36.46 -9.50
C LEU A 334 8.81 -35.63 -10.79
N TYR A 335 9.95 -35.00 -11.11
CA TYR A 335 10.05 -34.02 -12.18
C TYR A 335 10.33 -34.67 -13.53
N SER A 336 9.57 -34.25 -14.55
CA SER A 336 9.75 -34.68 -15.95
C SER A 336 10.45 -33.59 -16.74
N LEU A 337 11.68 -33.85 -17.22
CA LEU A 337 12.43 -32.90 -18.03
C LEU A 337 12.14 -33.07 -19.52
N HIS A 338 11.68 -31.99 -20.15
CA HIS A 338 11.59 -31.81 -21.59
C HIS A 338 12.68 -30.82 -22.02
N SER A 339 13.61 -31.26 -22.87
CA SER A 339 14.71 -30.43 -23.35
C SER A 339 14.56 -30.16 -24.84
N VAL A 340 14.79 -28.90 -25.23
CA VAL A 340 14.69 -28.45 -26.61
C VAL A 340 15.96 -27.68 -26.97
N LEU A 341 16.70 -28.19 -27.96
CA LEU A 341 17.73 -27.44 -28.69
C LEU A 341 17.13 -27.06 -30.04
N PRO A 342 16.75 -25.79 -30.25
CA PRO A 342 16.21 -25.35 -31.52
C PRO A 342 17.23 -25.58 -32.65
N GLU A 343 16.80 -26.12 -33.79
CA GLU A 343 17.65 -26.14 -34.97
C GLU A 343 17.91 -24.69 -35.43
N PRO A 344 19.15 -24.34 -35.83
CA PRO A 344 19.46 -23.00 -36.31
C PRO A 344 18.59 -22.72 -37.54
N VAL A 345 17.60 -21.85 -37.35
CA VAL A 345 16.64 -21.52 -38.40
C VAL A 345 17.40 -20.75 -39.48
N LYS A 346 17.57 -21.37 -40.66
CA LYS A 346 18.00 -20.64 -41.86
C LYS A 346 16.85 -19.76 -42.30
N ILE A 347 16.83 -18.55 -41.78
CA ILE A 347 15.97 -17.48 -42.24
C ILE A 347 16.71 -16.82 -43.39
N ASP A 348 16.60 -17.40 -44.59
CA ASP A 348 17.17 -16.80 -45.79
C ASP A 348 16.46 -15.48 -46.12
N GLY A 349 15.23 -15.27 -45.60
CA GLY A 349 14.47 -14.02 -45.67
C GLY A 349 14.11 -13.59 -47.11
N THR A 350 14.42 -14.42 -48.10
CA THR A 350 14.24 -14.12 -49.52
C THR A 350 12.85 -14.50 -50.03
N GLY A 351 12.14 -15.43 -49.37
CA GLY A 351 10.93 -16.04 -49.94
C GLY A 351 11.22 -17.00 -51.09
N GLU A 352 12.51 -17.30 -51.34
CA GLU A 352 13.03 -18.06 -52.49
C GLU A 352 13.71 -19.38 -52.09
N GLY A 353 13.72 -19.73 -50.79
CA GLY A 353 14.27 -20.99 -50.29
C GLY A 353 13.55 -22.21 -50.89
N GLU A 354 14.31 -23.09 -51.53
CA GLU A 354 13.81 -24.24 -52.31
C GLU A 354 13.36 -25.44 -51.43
N ALA A 355 13.47 -25.36 -50.09
CA ALA A 355 13.29 -26.52 -49.19
C ALA A 355 12.15 -26.41 -48.15
N THR A 356 11.79 -25.22 -47.66
CA THR A 356 10.78 -25.06 -46.58
C THR A 356 9.78 -23.99 -46.97
N PRO A 357 8.45 -24.23 -46.87
CA PRO A 357 7.47 -23.18 -47.13
C PRO A 357 7.60 -22.08 -46.08
N GLU A 358 7.71 -20.83 -46.52
CA GLU A 358 7.79 -19.67 -45.63
C GLU A 358 6.82 -18.56 -46.07
N PHE A 359 6.33 -17.82 -45.09
CA PHE A 359 5.66 -16.54 -45.25
C PHE A 359 6.45 -15.47 -44.50
N VAL A 360 6.73 -14.34 -45.17
CA VAL A 360 7.53 -13.25 -44.62
C VAL A 360 6.74 -11.96 -44.72
N ALA A 361 6.61 -11.23 -43.62
CA ALA A 361 6.14 -9.85 -43.66
C ALA A 361 7.18 -8.90 -43.08
N THR A 362 7.51 -7.85 -43.82
CA THR A 362 8.51 -6.86 -43.42
C THR A 362 7.83 -5.50 -43.23
N LEU A 363 8.03 -4.87 -42.07
CA LEU A 363 7.63 -3.51 -41.74
C LEU A 363 8.87 -2.61 -41.74
N SER A 364 8.92 -1.64 -42.65
CA SER A 364 10.01 -0.66 -42.70
C SER A 364 9.82 0.44 -41.64
N PRO A 365 10.89 1.15 -41.23
CA PRO A 365 10.79 2.31 -40.33
C PRO A 365 9.87 3.43 -40.86
N GLU A 366 9.70 3.51 -42.18
CA GLU A 366 8.79 4.46 -42.83
C GLU A 366 7.32 3.99 -42.82
N GLY A 367 7.02 2.86 -42.17
CA GLY A 367 5.68 2.28 -42.05
C GLY A 367 5.22 1.47 -43.27
N GLN A 368 6.11 1.15 -44.21
CA GLN A 368 5.75 0.32 -45.38
C GLN A 368 5.77 -1.16 -45.02
N VAL A 369 4.72 -1.88 -45.41
CA VAL A 369 4.59 -3.33 -45.18
C VAL A 369 4.67 -4.09 -46.48
N GLN A 370 5.54 -5.09 -46.53
CA GLN A 370 5.65 -6.01 -47.65
C GLN A 370 5.31 -7.43 -47.22
N LEU A 371 4.35 -8.06 -47.90
CA LEU A 371 3.94 -9.44 -47.64
C LEU A 371 4.49 -10.34 -48.75
N ARG A 372 5.28 -11.36 -48.41
CA ARG A 372 5.89 -12.31 -49.37
C ARG A 372 5.68 -13.75 -48.90
N GLY A 373 5.85 -14.70 -49.82
CA GLY A 373 5.82 -16.13 -49.49
C GLY A 373 4.51 -16.83 -49.83
N ARG A 374 4.25 -17.97 -49.19
CA ARG A 374 3.16 -18.89 -49.56
C ARG A 374 1.95 -18.77 -48.62
N LEU A 375 0.74 -18.83 -49.19
CA LEU A 375 -0.54 -18.82 -48.47
C LEU A 375 -1.41 -20.00 -48.93
N SER A 376 -2.23 -20.57 -48.06
CA SER A 376 -3.00 -21.79 -48.32
C SER A 376 -4.00 -21.64 -49.47
N ASP A 377 -4.71 -20.52 -49.49
CA ASP A 377 -5.85 -20.29 -50.38
C ASP A 377 -6.14 -18.77 -50.53
N GLU A 378 -7.11 -18.47 -51.41
CA GLU A 378 -7.51 -17.09 -51.71
C GLU A 378 -8.17 -16.38 -50.50
N ALA A 379 -8.82 -17.14 -49.61
CA ALA A 379 -9.45 -16.58 -48.43
C ALA A 379 -8.40 -16.07 -47.44
N LEU A 380 -7.34 -16.85 -47.20
CA LEU A 380 -6.21 -16.43 -46.37
C LEU A 380 -5.48 -15.23 -46.98
N ARG A 381 -5.25 -15.22 -48.30
CA ARG A 381 -4.69 -14.04 -48.98
C ARG A 381 -5.52 -12.78 -48.72
N SER A 382 -6.82 -12.88 -48.97
CA SER A 382 -7.74 -11.75 -48.77
C SER A 382 -7.77 -11.28 -47.31
N ALA A 383 -7.75 -12.23 -46.36
CA ALA A 383 -7.73 -11.94 -44.93
C ALA A 383 -6.43 -11.26 -44.50
N ALA A 384 -5.27 -11.80 -44.88
CA ALA A 384 -3.96 -11.23 -44.56
C ALA A 384 -3.78 -9.83 -45.15
N GLU A 385 -4.19 -9.61 -46.40
CA GLU A 385 -4.14 -8.30 -47.04
C GLU A 385 -5.09 -7.29 -46.38
N SER A 386 -6.33 -7.71 -46.08
CA SER A 386 -7.32 -6.83 -45.43
C SER A 386 -6.87 -6.46 -44.02
N PHE A 387 -6.34 -7.41 -43.28
CA PHE A 387 -5.79 -7.20 -41.94
C PHE A 387 -4.62 -6.23 -41.98
N ALA A 388 -3.65 -6.47 -42.87
CA ALA A 388 -2.50 -5.58 -43.03
C ALA A 388 -2.93 -4.17 -43.43
N ARG A 389 -3.87 -4.01 -44.37
CA ARG A 389 -4.38 -2.68 -44.77
C ARG A 389 -5.10 -1.96 -43.62
N ALA A 390 -5.80 -2.69 -42.77
CA ALA A 390 -6.48 -2.13 -41.61
C ALA A 390 -5.50 -1.65 -40.53
N LYS A 391 -4.41 -2.40 -40.30
CA LYS A 391 -3.41 -2.08 -39.27
C LYS A 391 -2.37 -1.04 -39.72
N PHE A 392 -1.89 -1.14 -40.96
CA PHE A 392 -0.74 -0.36 -41.45
C PHE A 392 -1.11 0.70 -42.49
N GLY A 393 -2.38 0.74 -42.93
CA GLY A 393 -2.88 1.68 -43.92
C GLY A 393 -2.80 1.17 -45.36
N SER A 394 -3.81 1.49 -46.16
CA SER A 394 -4.00 0.89 -47.49
C SER A 394 -2.93 1.23 -48.53
N SER A 395 -2.25 2.38 -48.40
CA SER A 395 -1.18 2.82 -49.30
C SER A 395 0.20 2.27 -48.93
N ALA A 396 0.32 1.64 -47.76
CA ALA A 396 1.58 1.17 -47.22
C ALA A 396 1.83 -0.33 -47.44
N VAL A 397 0.81 -1.10 -47.86
CA VAL A 397 0.87 -2.57 -47.96
C VAL A 397 1.10 -3.05 -49.39
N TYR A 398 2.16 -3.82 -49.60
CA TYR A 398 2.56 -4.41 -50.88
C TYR A 398 2.51 -5.95 -50.82
N PRO A 399 1.44 -6.58 -51.32
CA PRO A 399 1.35 -8.04 -51.38
C PRO A 399 2.11 -8.61 -52.58
N ALA A 400 2.94 -9.60 -52.32
CA ALA A 400 3.69 -10.39 -53.29
C ALA A 400 3.66 -11.89 -52.90
N THR A 401 2.47 -12.39 -52.57
CA THR A 401 2.24 -13.75 -52.07
C THR A 401 1.81 -14.71 -53.17
N ARG A 402 2.13 -16.01 -53.02
CA ARG A 402 1.75 -17.10 -53.92
C ARG A 402 0.84 -18.10 -53.19
N LEU A 403 -0.03 -18.80 -53.91
CA LEU A 403 -0.87 -19.84 -53.32
C LEU A 403 -0.13 -21.18 -53.30
N ASP A 404 -0.26 -21.92 -52.20
CA ASP A 404 0.25 -23.27 -52.01
C ASP A 404 -0.75 -24.08 -51.16
N PRO A 405 -1.50 -25.01 -51.77
CA PRO A 405 -2.51 -25.79 -51.06
C PRO A 405 -1.92 -26.89 -50.15
N ASP A 406 -0.61 -27.18 -50.24
CA ASP A 406 0.04 -28.26 -49.47
C ASP A 406 0.52 -27.79 -48.08
N LEU A 407 0.15 -26.58 -47.66
CA LEU A 407 0.54 -25.99 -46.38
C LEU A 407 -0.21 -26.61 -45.17
N PRO A 408 0.40 -26.59 -43.96
CA PRO A 408 -0.23 -27.10 -42.74
C PRO A 408 -1.57 -26.41 -42.40
N SER A 409 -2.48 -27.14 -41.74
CA SER A 409 -3.80 -26.62 -41.38
C SER A 409 -3.81 -25.45 -40.38
N ASN A 410 -2.75 -25.30 -39.58
CA ASN A 410 -2.55 -24.19 -38.64
C ASN A 410 -1.87 -22.95 -39.28
N TRP A 411 -1.55 -23.00 -40.58
CA TRP A 411 -0.90 -21.91 -41.31
C TRP A 411 -1.68 -20.58 -41.26
N PRO A 412 -3.02 -20.54 -41.45
CA PRO A 412 -3.79 -19.29 -41.37
C PRO A 412 -3.64 -18.59 -40.02
N THR A 413 -3.71 -19.35 -38.92
CA THR A 413 -3.57 -18.82 -37.56
C THR A 413 -2.18 -18.22 -37.34
N ARG A 414 -1.13 -18.92 -37.78
CA ARG A 414 0.26 -18.45 -37.68
C ARG A 414 0.50 -17.15 -38.45
N VAL A 415 0.02 -17.08 -39.68
CA VAL A 415 0.16 -15.88 -40.53
C VAL A 415 -0.54 -14.68 -39.90
N LEU A 416 -1.79 -14.85 -39.44
CA LEU A 416 -2.55 -13.74 -38.86
C LEU A 416 -2.00 -13.31 -37.50
N ALA A 417 -1.60 -14.25 -36.64
CA ALA A 417 -0.96 -13.93 -35.36
C ALA A 417 0.39 -13.22 -35.56
N GLY A 418 1.18 -13.64 -36.55
CA GLY A 418 2.43 -12.98 -36.92
C GLY A 418 2.21 -11.55 -37.43
N LEU A 419 1.19 -11.31 -38.25
CA LEU A 419 0.84 -9.95 -38.71
C LEU A 419 0.33 -9.06 -37.57
N GLU A 420 -0.40 -9.62 -36.61
CA GLU A 420 -0.83 -8.91 -35.41
C GLU A 420 0.37 -8.53 -34.54
N ALA A 421 1.30 -9.47 -34.30
CA ALA A 421 2.54 -9.22 -33.59
C ALA A 421 3.41 -8.14 -34.28
N LEU A 422 3.51 -8.18 -35.62
CA LEU A 422 4.24 -7.16 -36.39
C LEU A 422 3.63 -5.76 -36.23
N SER A 423 2.33 -5.66 -35.91
CA SER A 423 1.67 -4.36 -35.69
C SER A 423 2.02 -3.69 -34.36
N LEU A 424 2.67 -4.42 -33.45
CA LEU A 424 3.11 -3.90 -32.14
C LEU A 424 4.52 -3.30 -32.18
N VAL A 425 5.32 -3.59 -33.21
CA VAL A 425 6.68 -3.06 -33.35
C VAL A 425 6.72 -1.85 -34.29
N HIS A 426 7.71 -0.97 -34.11
CA HIS A 426 7.89 0.20 -34.98
C HIS A 426 8.43 -0.19 -36.37
N SER A 427 9.38 -1.13 -36.39
CA SER A 427 9.92 -1.72 -37.63
C SER A 427 10.36 -3.14 -37.33
N GLY A 428 10.30 -4.03 -38.32
CA GLY A 428 10.61 -5.43 -38.08
C GLY A 428 10.32 -6.37 -39.24
N VAL A 429 10.55 -7.65 -38.99
CA VAL A 429 10.23 -8.73 -39.90
C VAL A 429 9.63 -9.88 -39.11
N ILE A 430 8.60 -10.49 -39.67
CA ILE A 430 8.08 -11.78 -39.23
C ILE A 430 8.39 -12.82 -40.28
N VAL A 431 8.74 -14.02 -39.82
CA VAL A 431 8.99 -15.19 -40.64
C VAL A 431 8.19 -16.34 -40.05
N VAL A 432 7.26 -16.86 -40.86
CA VAL A 432 6.39 -17.98 -40.51
C VAL A 432 6.83 -19.19 -41.31
N GLN A 433 7.22 -20.24 -40.61
CA GLN A 433 7.56 -21.56 -41.13
C GLN A 433 6.65 -22.61 -40.48
N PRO A 434 6.67 -23.88 -40.94
CA PRO A 434 5.80 -24.93 -40.39
C PRO A 434 5.98 -25.12 -38.89
N ASP A 435 7.24 -25.04 -38.43
CA ASP A 435 7.61 -25.38 -37.07
C ASP A 435 7.86 -24.16 -36.18
N ILE A 436 8.07 -22.96 -36.75
CA ILE A 436 8.42 -21.75 -35.99
C ILE A 436 7.76 -20.48 -36.54
N VAL A 437 7.39 -19.57 -35.63
CA VAL A 437 7.11 -18.16 -35.92
C VAL A 437 8.20 -17.30 -35.28
N ASP A 438 9.05 -16.66 -36.09
CA ASP A 438 10.08 -15.75 -35.61
C ASP A 438 9.66 -14.30 -35.90
N ILE A 439 9.77 -13.44 -34.89
CA ILE A 439 9.58 -12.00 -35.01
C ILE A 439 10.82 -11.27 -34.56
N ARG A 440 11.30 -10.36 -35.40
CA ARG A 440 12.41 -9.47 -35.10
C ARG A 440 11.98 -8.03 -35.31
N GLY A 441 12.35 -7.14 -34.41
CA GLY A 441 11.96 -5.74 -34.58
C GLY A 441 12.58 -4.78 -33.59
N ARG A 442 12.27 -3.50 -33.79
CA ARG A 442 12.65 -2.39 -32.91
C ARG A 442 11.38 -1.79 -32.34
N THR A 443 11.39 -1.46 -31.05
CA THR A 443 10.26 -0.86 -30.35
C THR A 443 10.71 0.30 -29.47
N GLY A 444 9.84 1.29 -29.28
CA GLY A 444 10.00 2.34 -28.28
C GLY A 444 9.36 2.01 -26.94
N ASP A 445 8.73 0.86 -26.81
CA ASP A 445 8.02 0.44 -25.61
C ASP A 445 8.67 -0.86 -25.07
N PRO A 446 9.20 -0.87 -23.83
CA PRO A 446 9.86 -2.04 -23.25
C PRO A 446 8.92 -3.23 -23.02
N GLU A 447 7.59 -3.02 -22.99
CA GLU A 447 6.61 -4.08 -22.71
C GLU A 447 6.20 -4.88 -23.96
N VAL A 448 6.42 -4.33 -25.16
CA VAL A 448 5.99 -4.93 -26.44
C VAL A 448 6.53 -6.35 -26.64
N GLY A 449 7.74 -6.66 -26.20
CA GLY A 449 8.29 -8.02 -26.30
C GLY A 449 7.49 -9.05 -25.50
N SER A 450 7.07 -8.67 -24.28
CA SER A 450 6.24 -9.49 -23.41
C SER A 450 4.80 -9.60 -23.95
N GLU A 451 4.26 -8.49 -24.47
CA GLU A 451 2.93 -8.48 -25.08
C GLU A 451 2.85 -9.40 -26.31
N ILE A 452 3.85 -9.33 -27.20
CA ILE A 452 3.97 -10.22 -28.35
C ILE A 452 4.05 -11.68 -27.90
N SER A 453 4.84 -11.98 -26.86
CA SER A 453 4.97 -13.34 -26.34
C SER A 453 3.64 -13.89 -25.80
N ARG A 454 2.87 -13.06 -25.08
CA ARG A 454 1.53 -13.40 -24.60
C ARG A 454 0.56 -13.61 -25.76
N LEU A 455 0.55 -12.69 -26.73
CA LEU A 455 -0.29 -12.75 -27.92
C LEU A 455 -0.05 -14.06 -28.69
N LEU A 456 1.21 -14.37 -29.00
CA LEU A 456 1.56 -15.59 -29.73
C LEU A 456 1.24 -16.85 -28.92
N GLY A 457 1.51 -16.84 -27.61
CA GLY A 457 1.13 -17.96 -26.73
C GLY A 457 -0.38 -18.22 -26.68
N GLU A 458 -1.21 -17.18 -26.65
CA GLU A 458 -2.67 -17.29 -26.66
C GLU A 458 -3.21 -17.76 -28.02
N LYS A 459 -2.68 -17.19 -29.12
CA LYS A 459 -3.18 -17.46 -30.48
C LYS A 459 -2.68 -18.77 -31.06
N LEU A 460 -1.44 -19.15 -30.79
CA LEU A 460 -0.80 -20.35 -31.34
C LEU A 460 -0.89 -21.55 -30.38
N GLY A 461 -0.97 -21.29 -29.08
CA GLY A 461 -0.95 -22.30 -28.03
C GLY A 461 0.44 -22.50 -27.43
N ALA A 462 0.48 -22.86 -26.15
CA ALA A 462 1.71 -22.96 -25.35
C ALA A 462 2.74 -24.01 -25.84
N SER A 463 2.34 -24.90 -26.75
CA SER A 463 3.18 -25.97 -27.29
C SER A 463 3.81 -25.64 -28.65
N GLU A 464 3.52 -24.47 -29.22
CA GLU A 464 4.05 -24.08 -30.52
C GLU A 464 5.33 -23.25 -30.38
N ASN A 465 6.35 -23.55 -31.18
CA ASN A 465 7.62 -22.83 -31.12
C ASN A 465 7.47 -21.45 -31.76
N PHE A 466 7.79 -20.41 -31.00
CA PHE A 466 7.94 -19.05 -31.52
C PHE A 466 9.14 -18.37 -30.86
N GLN A 467 9.74 -17.43 -31.56
CA GLN A 467 10.89 -16.66 -31.10
C GLN A 467 10.59 -15.17 -31.24
N VAL A 468 10.87 -14.41 -30.18
CA VAL A 468 10.63 -12.97 -30.12
C VAL A 468 11.95 -12.26 -29.86
N ASN A 469 12.49 -11.61 -30.89
CA ASN A 469 13.73 -10.84 -30.83
C ASN A 469 13.42 -9.36 -31.07
N VAL A 470 12.87 -8.69 -30.07
CA VAL A 470 12.49 -7.27 -30.16
C VAL A 470 13.44 -6.44 -29.31
N THR A 471 14.12 -5.48 -29.94
CA THR A 471 15.06 -4.58 -29.27
C THR A 471 14.36 -3.29 -28.88
N TYR A 472 14.43 -2.94 -27.60
CA TYR A 472 13.99 -1.64 -27.10
C TYR A 472 15.01 -0.56 -27.50
N GLU A 473 14.50 0.54 -28.07
CA GLU A 473 15.28 1.72 -28.39
C GLU A 473 14.66 2.95 -27.74
N GLU A 474 15.42 3.52 -26.82
CA GLU A 474 15.02 4.70 -26.05
C GLU A 474 14.61 5.88 -26.93
N SER A 475 15.28 6.10 -28.07
CA SER A 475 14.92 7.17 -29.02
C SER A 475 13.57 6.99 -29.70
N LEU A 476 13.03 5.77 -29.70
CA LEU A 476 11.71 5.46 -30.25
C LEU A 476 10.62 5.56 -29.19
N ASN A 477 10.97 5.79 -27.92
CA ASN A 477 10.02 5.82 -26.82
C ASN A 477 9.12 7.06 -26.91
N PRO A 478 7.79 6.89 -27.10
CA PRO A 478 6.87 8.00 -27.24
C PRO A 478 6.76 8.86 -25.97
N THR A 479 7.09 8.30 -24.79
CA THR A 479 6.99 9.02 -23.50
C THR A 479 8.18 9.90 -23.18
N LEU A 480 9.38 9.61 -23.71
CA LEU A 480 10.58 10.42 -23.46
C LEU A 480 10.60 11.76 -24.20
N ASN A 481 9.68 11.96 -25.15
CA ASN A 481 9.50 13.23 -25.85
C ASN A 481 8.39 14.11 -25.24
N LEU A 482 7.78 13.70 -24.13
CA LEU A 482 6.75 14.51 -23.45
C LEU A 482 7.43 15.44 -22.42
N PRO A 483 7.13 16.76 -22.43
CA PRO A 483 7.61 17.68 -21.41
C PRO A 483 7.13 17.27 -20.02
N SER A 484 8.00 17.41 -19.01
CA SER A 484 7.63 17.13 -17.63
C SER A 484 6.51 18.08 -17.13
N PRO A 485 5.74 17.73 -16.08
CA PRO A 485 4.75 18.62 -15.48
C PRO A 485 5.29 20.02 -15.15
N GLU A 486 6.54 20.09 -14.69
CA GLU A 486 7.24 21.32 -14.33
C GLU A 486 7.58 22.17 -15.56
N GLU A 487 8.07 21.54 -16.63
CA GLU A 487 8.34 22.18 -17.92
C GLU A 487 7.05 22.68 -18.57
N CYS A 488 5.99 21.87 -18.57
CA CYS A 488 4.66 22.26 -19.05
C CYS A 488 4.12 23.52 -18.38
N ALA A 489 4.16 23.57 -17.05
CA ALA A 489 3.73 24.75 -16.31
C ALA A 489 4.64 25.95 -16.59
N ALA A 490 5.96 25.73 -16.73
CA ALA A 490 6.92 26.79 -17.05
C ALA A 490 6.67 27.39 -18.45
N ASP A 491 6.44 26.57 -19.47
CA ASP A 491 6.20 26.99 -20.85
C ASP A 491 4.90 27.79 -20.98
N ILE A 492 3.82 27.32 -20.32
CA ILE A 492 2.56 28.06 -20.26
C ILE A 492 2.75 29.43 -19.60
N ASN A 493 3.47 29.48 -18.47
CA ASN A 493 3.74 30.74 -17.78
C ASN A 493 4.70 31.65 -18.56
N ALA A 494 5.61 31.10 -19.37
CA ALA A 494 6.46 31.88 -20.27
C ALA A 494 5.65 32.58 -21.37
N VAL A 495 4.66 31.88 -21.95
CA VAL A 495 3.70 32.48 -22.90
C VAL A 495 2.91 33.60 -22.23
N LEU A 496 2.45 33.40 -20.99
CA LEU A 496 1.71 34.42 -20.22
C LEU A 496 2.58 35.64 -19.82
N ALA A 497 3.89 35.42 -19.61
CA ALA A 497 4.84 36.49 -19.32
C ALA A 497 5.13 37.37 -20.55
N GLU A 498 5.13 36.77 -21.75
CA GLU A 498 5.28 37.51 -23.01
C GLU A 498 3.98 38.24 -23.41
N THR A 499 2.83 37.54 -23.34
CA THR A 499 1.53 38.10 -23.72
C THR A 499 0.44 37.68 -22.72
N LYS A 500 -0.06 38.62 -21.92
CA LYS A 500 -1.10 38.37 -20.92
C LYS A 500 -2.47 38.08 -21.54
N ILE A 501 -3.30 37.34 -20.82
CA ILE A 501 -4.72 37.21 -21.12
C ILE A 501 -5.45 38.47 -20.63
N THR A 502 -5.92 39.30 -21.57
CA THR A 502 -6.68 40.52 -21.27
C THR A 502 -8.19 40.26 -21.20
N PHE A 503 -8.88 41.03 -20.35
CA PHE A 503 -10.32 40.92 -20.12
C PHE A 503 -10.97 42.30 -20.27
N ALA A 504 -12.22 42.32 -20.74
CA ALA A 504 -12.99 43.55 -20.81
C ALA A 504 -13.14 44.21 -19.42
N PRO A 505 -13.26 45.56 -19.33
CA PRO A 505 -13.32 46.28 -18.06
C PRO A 505 -14.42 45.75 -17.13
N SER A 506 -14.05 45.47 -15.87
CA SER A 506 -14.93 44.91 -14.83
C SER A 506 -15.66 43.63 -15.25
N SER A 507 -15.10 42.86 -16.19
CA SER A 507 -15.68 41.64 -16.74
C SER A 507 -14.68 40.47 -16.73
N ALA A 508 -15.24 39.27 -16.86
CA ALA A 508 -14.52 38.02 -17.09
C ALA A 508 -14.49 37.61 -18.58
N ASN A 509 -15.02 38.45 -19.48
CA ASN A 509 -14.97 38.21 -20.92
C ASN A 509 -13.54 38.40 -21.44
N ILE A 510 -12.94 37.32 -21.95
CA ILE A 510 -11.62 37.34 -22.61
C ILE A 510 -11.71 38.17 -23.90
N GLU A 511 -10.80 39.11 -24.09
CA GLU A 511 -10.77 39.94 -25.29
C GLU A 511 -10.25 39.15 -26.50
N ALA A 512 -10.68 39.55 -27.70
CA ALA A 512 -10.26 38.88 -28.94
C ALA A 512 -8.73 38.90 -29.16
N SER A 513 -8.03 39.91 -28.64
CA SER A 513 -6.57 40.01 -28.68
C SER A 513 -5.85 38.94 -27.84
N ALA A 514 -6.53 38.33 -26.87
CA ALA A 514 -5.98 37.26 -26.04
C ALA A 514 -6.26 35.86 -26.62
N ALA A 515 -6.99 35.75 -27.74
CA ALA A 515 -7.31 34.47 -28.36
C ALA A 515 -6.05 33.70 -28.78
N ASP A 516 -5.08 34.37 -29.40
CA ASP A 516 -3.81 33.77 -29.85
C ASP A 516 -2.99 33.24 -28.66
N THR A 517 -3.00 33.93 -27.53
CA THR A 517 -2.35 33.46 -26.29
C THR A 517 -3.00 32.18 -25.79
N VAL A 518 -4.33 32.13 -25.75
CA VAL A 518 -5.08 30.93 -25.32
C VAL A 518 -4.87 29.78 -26.32
N ASP A 519 -4.73 30.06 -27.61
CA ASP A 519 -4.40 29.04 -28.64
C ASP A 519 -3.02 28.43 -28.40
N LYS A 520 -1.99 29.26 -28.12
CA LYS A 520 -0.64 28.79 -27.78
C LYS A 520 -0.61 27.95 -26.50
N ILE A 521 -1.33 28.39 -25.46
CA ILE A 521 -1.46 27.61 -24.22
C ILE A 521 -2.11 26.26 -24.52
N ALA A 522 -3.17 26.24 -25.34
CA ALA A 522 -3.82 24.99 -25.73
C ALA A 522 -2.91 24.07 -26.55
N GLU A 523 -2.00 24.61 -27.36
CA GLU A 523 -1.00 23.81 -28.10
C GLU A 523 -0.03 23.11 -27.15
N ILE A 524 0.57 23.85 -26.22
CA ILE A 524 1.45 23.29 -25.18
C ILE A 524 0.69 22.23 -24.36
N MET A 525 -0.55 22.50 -23.97
CA MET A 525 -1.36 21.58 -23.19
C MET A 525 -1.77 20.28 -23.93
N ARG A 526 -1.63 20.20 -25.25
CA ARG A 526 -1.82 18.93 -25.98
C ARG A 526 -0.61 18.02 -25.88
N GLU A 527 0.57 18.59 -25.70
CA GLU A 527 1.84 17.87 -25.58
C GLU A 527 2.12 17.48 -24.11
N CYS A 528 1.43 18.11 -23.17
CA CYS A 528 1.48 17.81 -21.74
C CYS A 528 0.51 16.68 -21.36
N SER A 529 1.01 15.48 -21.06
CA SER A 529 0.17 14.36 -20.58
C SER A 529 -0.20 14.52 -19.11
N ASP A 530 -1.51 14.52 -18.82
CA ASP A 530 -2.11 14.32 -17.48
C ASP A 530 -1.62 15.26 -16.35
N VAL A 531 -1.25 16.50 -16.69
CA VAL A 531 -0.72 17.45 -15.72
C VAL A 531 -1.85 18.11 -14.92
N ARG A 532 -1.84 17.95 -13.59
CA ARG A 532 -2.77 18.62 -12.66
C ARG A 532 -2.32 20.05 -12.36
N MET A 533 -3.11 21.03 -12.79
CA MET A 533 -2.80 22.46 -12.63
C MET A 533 -3.96 23.26 -12.06
N GLU A 534 -3.63 24.32 -11.34
CA GLU A 534 -4.53 25.38 -10.92
C GLU A 534 -4.32 26.61 -11.82
N ILE A 535 -5.43 27.13 -12.35
CA ILE A 535 -5.53 28.43 -13.00
C ILE A 535 -5.83 29.46 -11.90
N ALA A 536 -4.80 30.16 -11.44
CA ALA A 536 -4.86 31.14 -10.37
C ALA A 536 -5.14 32.53 -10.94
N GLY A 537 -6.28 33.12 -10.60
CA GLY A 537 -6.68 34.47 -11.03
C GLY A 537 -6.42 35.53 -9.96
N PHE A 538 -5.85 36.68 -10.38
CA PHE A 538 -5.56 37.82 -9.51
C PHE A 538 -6.12 39.13 -10.08
N THR A 539 -6.51 40.05 -9.19
CA THR A 539 -6.97 41.41 -9.49
C THR A 539 -6.07 42.44 -8.82
N ASP A 540 -6.26 43.72 -9.17
CA ASP A 540 -5.64 44.83 -8.43
C ASP A 540 -6.47 45.19 -7.17
N SER A 541 -5.97 46.16 -6.40
CA SER A 541 -6.64 46.66 -5.17
C SER A 541 -7.83 47.61 -5.39
N GLN A 542 -8.26 47.84 -6.64
CA GLN A 542 -9.35 48.78 -6.94
C GLN A 542 -10.69 48.06 -6.85
N GLY A 543 -11.38 48.19 -5.71
CA GLY A 543 -12.71 47.61 -5.55
C GLY A 543 -12.99 47.26 -4.11
N ARG A 544 -14.09 46.53 -3.89
CA ARG A 544 -14.29 45.81 -2.63
C ARG A 544 -13.64 44.44 -2.76
N GLU A 545 -12.99 43.97 -1.71
CA GLU A 545 -12.35 42.66 -1.64
C GLU A 545 -13.26 41.52 -2.14
N GLU A 546 -14.52 41.46 -1.68
CA GLU A 546 -15.52 40.49 -2.13
C GLU A 546 -15.77 40.52 -3.66
N MET A 547 -15.78 41.73 -4.25
CA MET A 547 -15.96 41.91 -5.69
C MET A 547 -14.73 41.48 -6.46
N ASN A 548 -13.54 41.78 -5.94
CA ASN A 548 -12.26 41.40 -6.50
C ASN A 548 -12.08 39.88 -6.48
N LEU A 549 -12.43 39.23 -5.37
CA LEU A 549 -12.43 37.77 -5.25
C LEU A 549 -13.36 37.13 -6.28
N ALA A 550 -14.62 37.57 -6.36
CA ALA A 550 -15.58 37.07 -7.34
C ALA A 550 -15.12 37.31 -8.79
N LEU A 551 -14.55 38.48 -9.10
CA LEU A 551 -14.05 38.80 -10.44
C LEU A 551 -12.86 37.91 -10.82
N SER A 552 -11.91 37.70 -9.91
CA SER A 552 -10.75 36.84 -10.14
C SER A 552 -11.16 35.38 -10.39
N GLN A 553 -12.13 34.85 -9.63
CA GLN A 553 -12.69 33.51 -9.80
C GLN A 553 -13.34 33.36 -11.17
N ASN A 554 -14.18 34.33 -11.56
CA ASN A 554 -14.86 34.32 -12.86
C ASN A 554 -13.87 34.38 -14.02
N ARG A 555 -12.76 35.11 -13.88
CA ARG A 555 -11.70 35.18 -14.90
C ARG A 555 -10.95 33.85 -15.05
N ALA A 556 -10.58 33.21 -13.94
CA ALA A 556 -9.98 31.88 -13.98
C ALA A 556 -10.92 30.86 -14.65
N GLN A 557 -12.22 30.91 -14.32
CA GLN A 557 -13.24 30.05 -14.94
C GLN A 557 -13.42 30.33 -16.44
N ALA A 558 -13.31 31.58 -16.86
CA ALA A 558 -13.39 31.95 -18.28
C ALA A 558 -12.21 31.37 -19.08
N VAL A 559 -11.00 31.38 -18.53
CA VAL A 559 -9.82 30.73 -19.15
C VAL A 559 -10.02 29.23 -19.23
N LEU A 560 -10.49 28.58 -18.16
CA LEU A 560 -10.82 27.16 -18.15
C LEU A 560 -11.82 26.80 -19.25
N SER A 561 -12.89 27.59 -19.39
CA SER A 561 -13.93 27.40 -20.41
C SER A 561 -13.39 27.61 -21.84
N ALA A 562 -12.47 28.55 -22.01
CA ALA A 562 -11.83 28.81 -23.29
C ALA A 562 -10.90 27.65 -23.72
N LEU A 563 -10.20 27.01 -22.78
CA LEU A 563 -9.42 25.80 -23.04
C LEU A 563 -10.32 24.60 -23.36
N LEU A 564 -11.43 24.44 -22.64
CA LEU A 564 -12.43 23.40 -22.94
C LEU A 564 -12.96 23.53 -24.38
N SER A 565 -13.24 24.75 -24.84
CA SER A 565 -13.70 25.00 -26.21
C SER A 565 -12.69 24.59 -27.29
N ARG A 566 -11.40 24.46 -26.92
CA ARG A 566 -10.29 24.00 -27.77
C ARG A 566 -10.01 22.51 -27.64
N ARG A 567 -10.91 21.78 -26.98
CA ARG A 567 -10.84 20.33 -26.72
C ARG A 567 -9.65 19.94 -25.84
N ILE A 568 -9.19 20.83 -24.97
CA ILE A 568 -8.24 20.48 -23.91
C ILE A 568 -9.00 19.80 -22.78
N LEU A 569 -8.45 18.70 -22.27
CA LEU A 569 -9.02 17.97 -21.15
C LEU A 569 -8.91 18.85 -19.89
N THR A 570 -10.05 19.26 -19.33
CA THR A 570 -10.10 20.16 -18.17
C THR A 570 -10.30 19.44 -16.84
N SER A 571 -10.42 18.11 -16.82
CA SER A 571 -10.59 17.33 -15.58
C SER A 571 -9.44 17.50 -14.59
N ASN A 572 -8.24 17.79 -15.12
CA ASN A 572 -7.02 18.00 -14.33
C ASN A 572 -6.76 19.48 -14.03
N LEU A 573 -7.69 20.36 -14.36
CA LEU A 573 -7.55 21.81 -14.16
C LEU A 573 -8.54 22.32 -13.13
N SER A 574 -8.03 23.04 -12.14
CA SER A 574 -8.84 23.77 -11.16
C SER A 574 -8.78 25.26 -11.44
N ALA A 575 -9.88 26.00 -11.33
CA ALA A 575 -9.90 27.45 -11.44
C ALA A 575 -10.12 28.08 -10.06
N VAL A 576 -9.16 28.89 -9.58
CA VAL A 576 -9.21 29.51 -8.25
C VAL A 576 -8.93 31.01 -8.36
N GLY A 577 -9.84 31.82 -7.82
CA GLY A 577 -9.67 33.27 -7.70
C GLY A 577 -9.09 33.66 -6.34
N TYR A 578 -8.07 34.51 -6.35
CA TYR A 578 -7.40 35.03 -5.15
C TYR A 578 -7.69 36.51 -4.87
N GLY A 579 -8.51 37.15 -5.71
CA GLY A 579 -8.80 38.58 -5.61
C GLY A 579 -7.52 39.43 -5.65
N GLU A 580 -7.41 40.37 -4.72
CA GLU A 580 -6.26 41.28 -4.59
C GLU A 580 -5.13 40.75 -3.69
N GLU A 581 -5.25 39.51 -3.21
CA GLU A 581 -4.23 38.87 -2.39
C GLU A 581 -2.96 38.60 -3.21
N ASN A 582 -1.79 38.61 -2.55
CA ASN A 582 -0.50 38.34 -3.17
C ASN A 582 -0.15 39.26 -4.37
N PRO A 583 -0.10 40.59 -4.19
CA PRO A 583 0.32 41.51 -5.24
C PRO A 583 1.80 41.31 -5.60
N ILE A 584 2.11 41.31 -6.89
CA ILE A 584 3.48 41.20 -7.42
C ILE A 584 4.11 42.56 -7.72
N ALA A 585 3.31 43.63 -7.74
CA ALA A 585 3.75 45.00 -7.98
C ALA A 585 2.94 46.01 -7.14
N ASP A 586 3.44 47.25 -7.07
CA ASP A 586 2.83 48.33 -6.30
C ASP A 586 1.45 48.73 -6.86
N ASN A 587 0.41 48.56 -6.05
CA ASN A 587 -0.96 48.96 -6.40
C ASN A 587 -1.15 50.49 -6.51
N GLY A 588 -0.19 51.30 -6.04
CA GLY A 588 -0.22 52.75 -6.15
C GLY A 588 -0.05 53.27 -7.59
N THR A 589 0.64 52.54 -8.46
CA THR A 589 0.88 52.92 -9.86
C THR A 589 -0.07 52.21 -10.82
N GLU A 590 -0.33 52.79 -11.99
CA GLU A 590 -1.18 52.10 -12.99
C GLU A 590 -0.47 50.87 -13.54
N GLU A 591 0.84 50.97 -13.73
CA GLU A 591 1.69 49.89 -14.20
C GLU A 591 1.70 48.70 -13.23
N GLY A 592 1.74 48.97 -11.91
CA GLY A 592 1.71 47.91 -10.90
C GLY A 592 0.33 47.28 -10.73
N ARG A 593 -0.76 48.06 -10.87
CA ARG A 593 -2.12 47.49 -10.95
C ARG A 593 -2.28 46.55 -12.15
N GLU A 594 -1.80 46.96 -13.31
CA GLU A 594 -1.82 46.13 -14.52
C GLU A 594 -0.95 44.87 -14.38
N ALA A 595 0.16 44.94 -13.64
CA ALA A 595 0.94 43.75 -13.30
C ALA A 595 0.17 42.78 -12.38
N ASN A 596 -0.57 43.30 -11.40
CA ASN A 596 -1.36 42.49 -10.47
C ASN A 596 -2.57 41.80 -11.12
N ARG A 597 -3.18 42.41 -12.15
CA ARG A 597 -4.23 41.81 -12.99
C ARG A 597 -3.65 40.70 -13.87
N ARG A 598 -3.60 39.46 -13.38
CA ARG A 598 -2.93 38.35 -14.09
C ARG A 598 -3.58 36.98 -13.85
N ILE A 599 -3.23 36.04 -14.72
CA ILE A 599 -3.53 34.62 -14.61
C ILE A 599 -2.19 33.89 -14.49
N GLU A 600 -2.10 32.92 -13.59
CA GLU A 600 -0.94 32.02 -13.45
C GLU A 600 -1.40 30.57 -13.51
N PHE A 601 -0.55 29.68 -14.03
CA PHE A 601 -0.75 28.24 -13.94
C PHE A 601 0.19 27.68 -12.87
N ARG A 602 -0.36 26.95 -11.88
CA ARG A 602 0.41 26.36 -10.78
C ARG A 602 0.20 24.86 -10.75
N LEU A 603 1.26 24.10 -10.50
CA LEU A 603 1.13 22.66 -10.30
C LEU A 603 0.46 22.35 -8.96
N LEU A 604 -0.52 21.45 -8.97
CA LEU A 604 -1.13 20.90 -7.77
C LEU A 604 -0.33 19.65 -7.36
N GLY A 605 0.56 19.81 -6.37
CA GLY A 605 1.60 18.85 -6.06
C GLY A 605 1.11 17.45 -5.67
N GLY A 606 1.78 16.45 -6.27
CA GLY A 606 1.75 15.04 -5.88
C GLY A 606 1.91 14.11 -7.09
N VAL A 607 3.16 13.91 -7.52
CA VAL A 607 3.53 12.86 -8.48
C VAL A 607 3.01 11.53 -7.91
N SER A 608 1.98 11.00 -8.55
CA SER A 608 1.55 9.61 -8.44
C SER A 608 1.50 9.18 -9.90
N GLN A 609 2.60 8.64 -10.40
CA GLN A 609 2.45 7.64 -11.44
C GLN A 609 1.76 6.46 -10.76
N ASP A 610 0.76 5.92 -11.47
CA ASP A 610 -0.13 4.82 -11.10
C ASP A 610 -1.32 5.20 -10.21
N SER A 611 -2.40 5.65 -10.85
CA SER A 611 -3.75 5.13 -10.61
C SER A 611 -4.72 5.66 -11.68
N ASP A 612 -4.84 4.89 -12.76
CA ASP A 612 -6.08 4.84 -13.51
C ASP A 612 -7.14 4.09 -12.68
N GLU A 613 -8.40 4.53 -12.87
CA GLU A 613 -9.66 3.90 -12.48
C GLU A 613 -10.06 3.95 -10.98
N ASP A 614 -10.71 5.05 -10.58
CA ASP A 614 -12.16 5.03 -10.28
C ASP A 614 -12.59 6.34 -9.59
N ALA A 615 -13.16 7.26 -10.37
CA ALA A 615 -13.98 8.33 -9.82
C ALA A 615 -15.01 8.79 -10.85
N ASN A 616 -16.10 8.04 -10.98
CA ASN A 616 -17.34 8.56 -11.53
C ASN A 616 -18.56 7.85 -10.90
N GLU A 617 -19.15 8.43 -9.86
CA GLU A 617 -20.49 9.02 -9.97
C GLU A 617 -20.90 9.74 -8.67
N ALA A 618 -21.53 10.89 -8.88
CA ALA A 618 -21.75 11.98 -7.94
C ALA A 618 -22.84 11.73 -6.89
N ASP A 619 -22.58 12.27 -5.70
CA ASP A 619 -23.61 12.85 -4.84
C ASP A 619 -24.26 14.05 -5.55
N VAL A 620 -25.57 13.97 -5.78
CA VAL A 620 -26.41 15.12 -6.12
C VAL A 620 -27.16 15.52 -4.86
N ALA A 621 -26.69 16.56 -4.17
CA ALA A 621 -27.48 17.26 -3.16
C ALA A 621 -27.20 18.78 -3.20
N SER A 622 -28.20 19.53 -3.67
CA SER A 622 -28.41 20.97 -3.45
C SER A 622 -29.86 21.25 -3.84
N ASP A 623 -30.78 21.27 -2.88
CA ASP A 623 -31.32 22.48 -2.21
C ASP A 623 -32.31 23.27 -3.06
N ALA A 624 -33.53 23.42 -2.53
CA ALA A 624 -34.31 24.66 -2.63
C ALA A 624 -35.54 24.63 -1.69
N GLY A 625 -35.56 25.56 -0.73
CA GLY A 625 -36.67 26.52 -0.63
C GLY A 625 -37.66 26.35 0.53
N ALA A 626 -37.55 27.25 1.51
CA ALA A 626 -38.56 27.54 2.52
C ALA A 626 -39.69 28.44 2.00
N GLU A 627 -40.94 28.19 2.42
CA GLU A 627 -41.93 29.25 2.69
C GLU A 627 -43.03 28.74 3.65
N ALA A 628 -43.46 29.60 4.55
CA ALA A 628 -44.34 29.33 5.68
C ALA A 628 -45.82 29.64 5.38
N THR A 629 -46.78 28.92 6.00
CA THR A 629 -47.84 29.44 6.91
C THR A 629 -48.92 28.37 7.25
N ASP A 630 -49.17 28.26 8.55
CA ASP A 630 -50.17 27.50 9.36
C ASP A 630 -51.67 27.79 9.04
N PRO A 631 -52.68 27.23 9.77
CA PRO A 631 -52.87 25.90 10.38
C PRO A 631 -54.34 25.37 10.20
N GLU A 632 -54.63 24.08 10.41
CA GLU A 632 -55.93 23.67 11.00
C GLU A 632 -55.92 22.27 11.61
N ALA A 633 -56.65 22.14 12.73
CA ALA A 633 -56.69 21.05 13.70
C ALA A 633 -57.74 19.97 13.38
N THR A 634 -57.89 19.04 14.35
CA THR A 634 -58.92 18.00 14.59
C THR A 634 -58.45 16.58 14.27
N ASP A 635 -58.73 15.53 15.05
CA ASP A 635 -59.14 15.32 16.45
C ASP A 635 -59.14 13.79 16.69
N ALA A 636 -59.14 13.39 17.97
CA ALA A 636 -59.58 12.11 18.55
C ALA A 636 -58.69 10.86 18.36
N GLU A 637 -58.09 10.24 19.39
CA GLU A 637 -58.62 9.66 20.65
C GLU A 637 -59.27 8.28 20.44
N GLU A 638 -58.60 7.21 20.90
CA GLU A 638 -59.24 6.09 21.62
C GLU A 638 -58.21 5.22 22.38
N THR A 639 -58.44 5.08 23.68
CA THR A 639 -57.87 4.11 24.65
C THR A 639 -58.90 2.94 24.79
N PRO A 640 -58.82 1.93 25.68
CA PRO A 640 -57.74 1.19 26.37
C PRO A 640 -57.85 -0.36 26.26
N ALA A 641 -56.93 -1.05 26.94
CA ALA A 641 -56.97 -2.47 27.35
C ALA A 641 -58.27 -2.91 28.07
N PRO A 642 -58.46 -4.24 28.33
CA PRO A 642 -58.25 -4.72 29.72
C PRO A 642 -57.63 -6.14 29.89
N THR A 643 -56.87 -6.29 30.99
CA THR A 643 -56.88 -7.34 32.07
C THR A 643 -57.72 -8.62 31.86
N ALA A 644 -57.46 -9.80 32.43
CA ALA A 644 -56.53 -10.35 33.43
C ALA A 644 -56.78 -11.90 33.46
N ASP A 645 -55.83 -12.70 33.93
CA ASP A 645 -56.02 -13.60 35.10
C ASP A 645 -54.79 -14.49 35.37
N THR A 646 -54.26 -14.36 36.58
CA THR A 646 -53.39 -15.29 37.32
C THR A 646 -54.29 -16.36 38.01
N PRO A 647 -53.83 -17.28 38.91
CA PRO A 647 -52.50 -17.86 39.19
C PRO A 647 -52.51 -19.38 39.52
N ALA A 648 -51.30 -19.89 39.82
CA ALA A 648 -50.97 -20.98 40.78
C ALA A 648 -51.26 -22.42 40.31
N GLU A 649 -50.49 -23.46 40.62
CA GLU A 649 -49.66 -23.84 41.78
C GLU A 649 -48.48 -24.69 41.26
N ASP A 650 -47.25 -24.45 41.73
CA ASP A 650 -46.57 -25.20 42.81
C ASP A 650 -46.41 -26.71 42.55
N THR A 651 -45.20 -27.15 42.24
CA THR A 651 -44.28 -27.79 43.22
C THR A 651 -43.16 -28.55 42.50
N ASP A 652 -41.95 -28.03 42.71
CA ASP A 652 -40.74 -28.69 43.22
C ASP A 652 -40.48 -30.19 43.07
N VAL A 653 -39.17 -30.43 43.13
CA VAL A 653 -38.39 -31.62 43.49
C VAL A 653 -37.87 -32.36 42.25
N ASP A 654 -36.69 -31.99 41.74
CA ASP A 654 -35.35 -32.19 42.33
C ASP A 654 -34.87 -33.65 42.25
N ALA A 655 -33.55 -33.72 42.07
CA ALA A 655 -32.65 -34.80 42.36
C ALA A 655 -32.33 -35.77 41.21
N SER A 656 -31.14 -35.52 40.66
CA SER A 656 -29.99 -36.44 40.80
C SER A 656 -30.07 -37.77 40.05
N ALA A 657 -29.03 -38.30 39.44
CA ALA A 657 -27.65 -37.91 39.25
C ALA A 657 -27.10 -38.93 38.23
N GLU A 658 -25.96 -38.58 37.63
CA GLU A 658 -24.82 -39.44 37.30
C GLU A 658 -25.07 -40.93 37.00
N VAL A 659 -24.53 -41.40 35.87
CA VAL A 659 -23.39 -42.36 35.86
C VAL A 659 -22.94 -42.61 34.42
N GLU A 660 -21.69 -42.19 34.21
CA GLU A 660 -20.57 -42.79 33.46
C GLU A 660 -20.76 -43.74 32.27
N ALA A 661 -19.96 -43.39 31.25
CA ALA A 661 -18.97 -44.22 30.54
C ALA A 661 -19.44 -45.25 29.48
N SER A 662 -19.20 -44.86 28.21
CA SER A 662 -18.28 -45.47 27.22
C SER A 662 -18.38 -46.97 26.87
N PRO A 663 -17.72 -47.43 25.79
CA PRO A 663 -17.73 -47.00 24.38
C PRO A 663 -17.95 -48.25 23.47
N GLU A 664 -17.35 -48.28 22.27
CA GLU A 664 -17.22 -49.41 21.30
C GLU A 664 -18.35 -49.52 20.26
N THR A 665 -18.16 -49.04 19.01
CA THR A 665 -17.39 -49.57 17.86
C THR A 665 -18.12 -50.62 17.03
N GLU A 666 -17.77 -50.59 15.74
CA GLU A 666 -17.91 -51.62 14.70
C GLU A 666 -19.05 -51.49 13.67
N ASP A 667 -18.56 -51.16 12.47
CA ASP A 667 -18.70 -51.92 11.24
C ASP A 667 -19.72 -51.54 10.16
N ALA A 668 -19.08 -51.29 9.02
CA ALA A 668 -19.54 -51.29 7.64
C ALA A 668 -20.40 -52.52 7.29
N VAL A 669 -21.23 -52.37 6.24
CA VAL A 669 -21.22 -53.20 5.02
C VAL A 669 -22.12 -52.56 3.94
N THR A 670 -21.62 -52.66 2.72
CA THR A 670 -22.12 -52.39 1.36
C THR A 670 -23.48 -52.98 0.96
N GLU A 671 -24.18 -52.34 0.00
CA GLU A 671 -24.76 -52.90 -1.24
C GLU A 671 -25.61 -51.81 -1.96
N GLU A 672 -25.22 -51.37 -3.17
CA GLU A 672 -25.72 -51.78 -4.51
C GLU A 672 -26.90 -50.95 -5.07
N ALA A 673 -26.79 -50.66 -6.37
CA ALA A 673 -27.64 -49.80 -7.20
C ALA A 673 -28.98 -50.47 -7.63
N PRO A 674 -29.83 -49.77 -8.41
CA PRO A 674 -29.78 -50.02 -9.86
C PRO A 674 -30.04 -48.80 -10.77
N GLU A 675 -29.67 -48.99 -12.04
CA GLU A 675 -29.90 -48.17 -13.24
C GLU A 675 -31.38 -48.08 -13.67
N GLU A 676 -31.77 -47.02 -14.40
CA GLU A 676 -32.48 -47.14 -15.68
C GLU A 676 -32.40 -45.83 -16.52
N THR A 677 -32.44 -46.01 -17.85
CA THR A 677 -31.90 -45.15 -18.92
C THR A 677 -33.01 -44.38 -19.74
N PRO A 678 -32.85 -43.97 -21.02
CA PRO A 678 -32.99 -42.57 -21.47
C PRO A 678 -34.14 -42.36 -22.49
N ASN A 679 -34.35 -41.12 -22.98
CA ASN A 679 -35.07 -40.91 -24.25
C ASN A 679 -34.80 -39.54 -24.90
N ALA A 680 -34.60 -39.59 -26.23
CA ALA A 680 -34.72 -38.54 -27.26
C ALA A 680 -35.41 -39.22 -28.48
N PRO A 681 -35.71 -38.58 -29.62
CA PRO A 681 -35.79 -37.16 -30.02
C PRO A 681 -37.15 -36.83 -30.72
N ASP A 682 -37.35 -35.61 -31.27
CA ASP A 682 -38.12 -35.39 -32.53
C ASP A 682 -38.04 -33.94 -33.04
N ALA A 683 -38.20 -33.77 -34.36
CA ALA A 683 -37.91 -32.56 -35.13
C ALA A 683 -39.06 -32.13 -36.09
N VAL A 684 -39.20 -30.80 -36.32
CA VAL A 684 -39.77 -30.01 -37.47
C VAL A 684 -41.29 -30.20 -37.83
N PRO A 685 -42.03 -29.33 -38.59
CA PRO A 685 -41.62 -28.32 -39.61
C PRO A 685 -42.43 -27.00 -39.88
N ASN A 686 -41.86 -26.19 -40.82
CA ASN A 686 -42.45 -25.22 -41.80
C ASN A 686 -43.05 -23.87 -41.33
N SER A 687 -43.13 -22.75 -42.09
CA SER A 687 -42.75 -22.27 -43.46
C SER A 687 -43.02 -20.73 -43.49
N ASP A 688 -42.34 -19.84 -44.23
CA ASP A 688 -42.59 -19.28 -45.60
C ASP A 688 -41.78 -17.95 -45.67
N ALA A 689 -40.94 -17.54 -46.65
CA ALA A 689 -40.99 -17.40 -48.12
C ALA A 689 -41.53 -16.03 -48.64
N GLU A 690 -40.68 -15.24 -49.31
CA GLU A 690 -40.93 -14.22 -50.39
C GLU A 690 -39.56 -13.53 -50.69
N ASP A 691 -38.81 -13.74 -51.79
CA ASP A 691 -38.93 -13.55 -53.26
C ASP A 691 -38.62 -12.13 -53.80
N LEU A 692 -37.80 -12.10 -54.85
CA LEU A 692 -37.02 -11.04 -55.56
C LEU A 692 -37.91 -10.07 -56.42
N PRO A 693 -37.45 -9.05 -57.23
CA PRO A 693 -36.17 -8.97 -57.98
C PRO A 693 -35.54 -7.60 -58.41
N ALA A 694 -34.31 -7.74 -58.95
CA ALA A 694 -33.56 -7.03 -60.01
C ALA A 694 -33.93 -5.61 -60.53
N THR A 695 -32.88 -4.79 -60.76
CA THR A 695 -32.70 -3.97 -61.99
C THR A 695 -31.25 -3.45 -62.16
N GLU A 696 -30.61 -3.80 -63.27
CA GLU A 696 -29.60 -3.01 -64.04
C GLU A 696 -30.37 -2.26 -65.16
N PRO A 697 -29.87 -1.18 -65.86
CA PRO A 697 -28.63 -1.25 -66.66
C PRO A 697 -27.86 0.06 -67.02
N SER A 698 -26.67 -0.15 -67.63
CA SER A 698 -26.14 0.50 -68.87
C SER A 698 -25.13 1.66 -68.82
N ALA A 699 -23.97 1.38 -69.48
CA ALA A 699 -23.13 2.21 -70.38
C ALA A 699 -22.48 3.50 -69.81
N THR A 700 -21.22 3.88 -70.11
CA THR A 700 -20.59 4.11 -71.42
C THR A 700 -19.10 4.43 -71.14
N ASP A 701 -18.13 3.73 -71.70
CA ASP A 701 -17.25 4.16 -72.81
C ASP A 701 -16.65 5.58 -72.67
N THR A 702 -15.32 5.68 -72.50
CA THR A 702 -14.40 6.52 -73.32
C THR A 702 -12.98 6.51 -72.74
N ASP A 703 -12.06 5.84 -73.46
CA ASP A 703 -10.69 6.31 -73.67
C ASP A 703 -10.74 7.30 -74.86
N PRO A 704 -9.86 8.32 -74.96
CA PRO A 704 -8.62 8.10 -75.70
C PRO A 704 -7.38 8.91 -75.21
N THR A 705 -6.24 8.22 -75.20
CA THR A 705 -4.93 8.60 -75.81
C THR A 705 -4.63 10.06 -76.20
N GLU A 706 -3.48 10.58 -75.74
CA GLU A 706 -2.34 11.14 -76.54
C GLU A 706 -1.28 11.68 -75.54
N SER A 707 -0.03 11.18 -75.44
CA SER A 707 1.11 11.15 -76.36
C SER A 707 2.05 12.38 -76.29
N VAL A 708 3.37 12.07 -76.25
CA VAL A 708 4.54 12.87 -76.70
C VAL A 708 5.04 13.98 -75.73
N ALA A 709 6.33 14.17 -75.43
CA ALA A 709 7.60 13.45 -75.57
C ALA A 709 8.73 14.29 -74.90
N THR A 710 9.85 13.64 -74.58
CA THR A 710 11.26 14.15 -74.58
C THR A 710 11.59 15.40 -73.74
N ASP A 711 12.67 15.47 -72.96
CA ASP A 711 14.05 15.27 -73.42
C ASP A 711 15.04 15.00 -72.26
N ALA A 712 16.15 14.35 -72.60
CA ALA A 712 17.28 14.06 -71.71
C ALA A 712 18.22 15.28 -71.56
N ILE A 713 19.18 15.22 -70.62
CA ILE A 713 20.61 15.59 -70.74
C ILE A 713 21.21 15.79 -69.33
N ALA A 714 22.14 14.91 -68.95
CA ALA A 714 23.28 15.16 -68.05
C ALA A 714 24.49 15.65 -68.93
N PRO A 715 25.67 16.16 -68.46
CA PRO A 715 26.42 15.72 -67.26
C PRO A 715 27.42 16.76 -66.62
N GLU A 716 28.37 16.22 -65.81
CA GLU A 716 29.71 16.70 -65.37
C GLU A 716 29.84 17.64 -64.16
N VAL A 717 30.47 17.26 -63.03
CA VAL A 717 31.91 17.02 -62.66
C VAL A 717 32.75 18.32 -62.54
N THR A 718 33.25 18.64 -61.33
CA THR A 718 34.69 18.88 -60.97
C THR A 718 34.87 19.64 -59.63
N ALA A 719 36.04 19.42 -59.03
CA ALA A 719 36.50 19.71 -57.66
C ALA A 719 37.12 21.11 -57.42
N GLY A 720 37.45 21.42 -56.15
CA GLY A 720 38.71 22.12 -55.82
C GLY A 720 38.70 23.27 -54.81
N ASP A 721 39.21 22.96 -53.61
CA ASP A 721 40.23 23.69 -52.82
C ASP A 721 39.97 24.96 -51.96
N ALA A 722 40.79 25.01 -50.89
CA ALA A 722 40.81 25.82 -49.66
C ALA A 722 41.02 27.35 -49.78
N PRO A 723 41.12 28.08 -48.64
CA PRO A 723 42.47 28.37 -48.12
C PRO A 723 42.65 28.41 -46.59
N ASP A 724 43.94 28.36 -46.26
CA ASP A 724 44.68 28.45 -44.98
C ASP A 724 44.85 29.91 -44.49
N THR A 725 44.85 30.13 -43.16
CA THR A 725 45.62 31.22 -42.51
C THR A 725 46.04 30.83 -41.09
N THR A 726 47.33 30.98 -40.82
CA THR A 726 48.07 30.79 -39.57
C THR A 726 48.46 32.12 -38.91
N ALA A 727 48.53 32.15 -37.57
CA ALA A 727 49.55 32.79 -36.68
C ALA A 727 48.97 33.14 -35.29
N THR A 728 49.65 33.25 -34.13
CA THR A 728 50.88 32.72 -33.49
C THR A 728 50.90 33.31 -32.05
N GLU A 729 51.26 32.49 -31.04
CA GLU A 729 51.80 32.79 -29.67
C GLU A 729 51.12 33.76 -28.67
N SER A 730 50.81 33.27 -27.44
CA SER A 730 51.65 33.46 -26.22
C SER A 730 50.97 32.96 -24.91
N SER A 731 51.72 32.12 -24.18
CA SER A 731 51.79 31.86 -22.72
C SER A 731 50.73 32.40 -21.72
N GLU A 732 50.20 31.52 -20.85
CA GLU A 732 50.49 31.44 -19.39
C GLU A 732 49.50 30.47 -18.68
N ASP A 733 50.08 29.60 -17.85
CA ASP A 733 49.46 28.64 -16.93
C ASP A 733 48.96 29.38 -15.67
N PRO A 734 47.81 28.99 -15.07
CA PRO A 734 47.94 28.42 -13.72
C PRO A 734 46.90 27.35 -13.34
N ALA A 735 47.42 26.24 -12.80
CA ALA A 735 47.05 25.58 -11.54
C ALA A 735 45.56 25.30 -11.23
N ASP A 736 45.17 24.03 -11.36
CA ASP A 736 43.99 23.42 -10.73
C ASP A 736 44.28 22.94 -9.28
N PRO A 737 43.39 23.21 -8.30
CA PRO A 737 43.36 22.49 -7.03
C PRO A 737 42.30 21.36 -7.03
N PRO A 738 42.50 20.24 -6.29
CA PRO A 738 41.52 19.17 -6.17
C PRO A 738 40.57 19.39 -4.97
N TYR A 739 39.26 19.15 -5.15
CA TYR A 739 38.23 19.08 -4.10
C TYR A 739 37.77 17.62 -3.99
N SER A 740 38.26 16.84 -3.03
CA SER A 740 37.69 16.54 -1.70
C SER A 740 36.35 15.77 -1.71
N GLY A 741 36.44 14.46 -1.44
CA GLY A 741 35.32 13.61 -1.05
C GLY A 741 35.05 13.67 0.47
N PRO A 742 33.88 13.20 0.95
CA PRO A 742 33.54 13.23 2.36
C PRO A 742 34.12 12.04 3.14
N ALA A 743 34.47 12.33 4.38
CA ALA A 743 35.23 11.49 5.32
C ALA A 743 34.41 10.35 5.93
N ILE A 744 35.06 9.18 6.08
CA ILE A 744 34.62 8.10 6.97
C ILE A 744 35.54 8.09 8.19
N PHE A 745 34.92 8.17 9.36
CA PHE A 745 35.51 8.00 10.69
C PHE A 745 35.95 6.54 10.91
N ALA A 746 37.20 6.34 11.31
CA ALA A 746 37.67 5.11 11.94
C ALA A 746 37.73 5.29 13.47
N PRO A 747 37.54 4.21 14.23
CA PRO A 747 38.32 4.03 15.46
C PRO A 747 39.06 2.69 15.48
N ASP A 748 40.37 2.77 15.72
CA ASP A 748 41.23 1.68 16.18
C ASP A 748 40.80 1.21 17.60
N ALA A 749 40.86 -0.10 17.85
CA ALA A 749 41.85 -0.69 18.76
C ALA A 749 41.43 -2.09 19.27
N ASP A 750 42.44 -2.93 19.40
CA ASP A 750 42.52 -4.25 20.02
C ASP A 750 41.65 -4.46 21.27
N ASP A 751 40.94 -5.58 21.35
CA ASP A 751 40.64 -6.23 22.63
C ASP A 751 40.70 -7.76 22.56
N VAL A 752 41.79 -8.28 23.12
CA VAL A 752 42.07 -9.69 23.36
C VAL A 752 41.48 -10.05 24.72
N ARG A 753 40.49 -10.94 24.72
CA ARG A 753 39.86 -11.52 25.92
C ARG A 753 40.91 -12.06 26.91
N PRO A 754 40.78 -11.79 28.23
CA PRO A 754 41.47 -12.58 29.25
C PRO A 754 40.58 -13.67 29.85
N ALA A 755 41.21 -14.80 30.18
CA ALA A 755 40.64 -15.94 30.89
C ALA A 755 40.45 -15.68 32.41
N PRO A 756 39.58 -16.42 33.12
CA PRO A 756 39.27 -16.18 34.53
C PRO A 756 40.09 -17.04 35.50
N ARG A 757 40.46 -16.48 36.67
CA ARG A 757 40.71 -17.13 37.99
C ARG A 757 41.27 -16.12 39.02
N PRO A 758 41.25 -16.40 40.35
CA PRO A 758 40.23 -17.02 41.19
C PRO A 758 39.89 -16.20 42.47
N GLU A 759 38.82 -16.61 43.16
CA GLU A 759 38.44 -16.50 44.59
C GLU A 759 39.05 -15.42 45.51
N ARG A 760 38.15 -14.66 46.16
CA ARG A 760 38.08 -14.58 47.63
C ARG A 760 36.72 -14.13 48.15
#